data_AF-S2LQ09-F1
#
_entry.id   AF-S2LQ09-F1
#
_cell.length_a   1.000
_cell.length_b   1.000
_cell.length_c   1.000
_cell.angle_alpha   90.00
_cell.angle_beta   90.00
_cell.angle_gamma   90.00
#
_symmetry.space_group_name_H-M   'P 1'
#
loop_
_entity.id
_entity.type
_entity.pdbx_description
1 polymer ?
#
loop_
_entity_poly.entity_id
_entity_poly.type
_entity_poly.pdbx_seq_one_letter_code
_entity_poly.pdbx_strand_id
1 'polypeptide(L)'
;MIEKIMKAVKSGNKKRGRNITIGAVVGMLLSCTAVMGEDNYLWIRENGGATEFNTQKTTDKEGTGGNWNEEHPYSDENIWNADTKTYINNMTLLSTAINITTDEYARNASCALKLSGDLGGVINNSLIMGADISNVVSESSGIYIYNSSNVETITNNGLIAASAGYSSGIYNFGAVETLTNTGSIMGTGPRGGYGIRSIINTPNSPASLANLTNTGLIAGVTSGTGSDGIGITYLNANMEVLTNSGLIKGIGNDNGWGILIGGVGGTSGSIVNNGLITGTGGSRSCGIANRARGTLETMTNTGVIYGRKYAVDNDNATITSLNNYGILAAQTSAVISLYGTETLNNYGLMFIGYSGNYTAKEDTDYGKFGTTTGINGYTVINTKAEGGNKDNITGTESLEFENGVLAYNDSTGNPQTENVSLDKKYILNGITDTLLVSTGDNKFNNSVINGHETAVKFDTAGGILTLTGTIVNGGADGISDTVTGSDNGDTLTLQSGSIVNGNISMENGNDTFVIGSGATINGNTNMGDNDDILTVEAGSIINGTLNGGTGNDTLNFNSPVIRTTTNGGINIQRNISEFENININTNVTLFEKTVADDGSVGDLTVTDAENITIGANGILTLRIDISKLGTLGDASKIVGHALYGNTGIIKSETGGKLLLVVNGAGNESIISFGSTELDNSLITGSGGNFDTTSKLHTIESIDGANNQVKVAARWIIPEIVKYKQLNKIYHGILSVDELGNFNVDDDEKLSTFLGYLNDIYTGNPYSYSSELSRKSAGMFRDIVTENIFKPETNKWMIYGGLTHVDGGTKDTYYG
;
A
#
# COMPACT_ATOMS: atom_id res chain seq x y z
N MET A 1 37.90 15.21 17.55
CA MET A 1 36.91 14.34 18.24
C MET A 1 37.56 13.05 18.74
N ILE A 2 38.19 12.26 17.85
CA ILE A 2 39.04 11.09 18.18
C ILE A 2 40.07 11.35 19.30
N GLU A 3 40.69 12.53 19.35
CA GLU A 3 41.69 12.88 20.37
C GLU A 3 41.10 13.18 21.77
N LYS A 4 39.83 13.65 21.82
CA LYS A 4 39.08 13.81 23.08
C LYS A 4 38.62 12.44 23.61
N ILE A 5 38.25 11.52 22.71
CA ILE A 5 37.89 10.12 23.00
C ILE A 5 39.11 9.36 23.57
N MET A 6 40.29 9.51 22.95
CA MET A 6 41.53 8.92 23.46
C MET A 6 41.95 9.43 24.85
N LYS A 7 41.66 10.70 25.17
CA LYS A 7 41.92 11.29 26.50
C LYS A 7 40.96 10.80 27.57
N ALA A 8 39.68 10.55 27.24
CA ALA A 8 38.70 9.98 28.17
C ALA A 8 39.00 8.50 28.49
N VAL A 9 39.42 7.72 27.49
CA VAL A 9 39.86 6.33 27.66
C VAL A 9 41.16 6.23 28.47
N LYS A 10 42.08 7.21 28.34
CA LYS A 10 43.33 7.25 29.13
C LYS A 10 43.17 7.80 30.55
N SER A 11 42.19 8.67 30.83
CA SER A 11 42.03 9.32 32.15
C SER A 11 41.23 8.49 33.17
N GLY A 12 40.42 7.51 32.74
CA GLY A 12 39.65 6.62 33.62
C GLY A 12 40.45 5.50 34.31
N ASN A 13 41.73 5.33 33.97
CA ASN A 13 42.46 4.09 34.24
C ASN A 13 43.19 4.01 35.59
N LYS A 14 42.79 4.79 36.61
CA LYS A 14 43.54 4.85 37.89
C LYS A 14 42.84 4.41 39.17
N LYS A 15 41.54 4.04 39.19
CA LYS A 15 40.93 3.48 40.42
C LYS A 15 39.83 2.45 40.14
N ARG A 16 40.14 1.19 40.52
CA ARG A 16 39.28 0.02 40.79
C ARG A 16 38.48 -0.55 39.61
N GLY A 17 38.65 -1.87 39.40
CA GLY A 17 38.09 -2.65 38.30
C GLY A 17 36.58 -2.57 38.17
N ARG A 18 36.13 -1.85 37.16
CA ARG A 18 34.82 -1.97 36.53
C ARG A 18 35.05 -2.30 35.06
N ASN A 19 34.39 -3.35 34.57
CA ASN A 19 34.40 -3.76 33.17
C ASN A 19 33.85 -2.63 32.30
N ILE A 20 34.73 -1.90 31.59
CA ILE A 20 34.36 -0.93 30.55
C ILE A 20 34.35 -1.60 29.15
N THR A 21 34.47 -2.92 29.05
CA THR A 21 35.17 -3.52 27.90
C THR A 21 34.29 -4.06 26.76
N ILE A 22 32.96 -3.97 26.78
CA ILE A 22 32.14 -4.48 25.65
C ILE A 22 31.00 -3.51 25.31
N GLY A 23 30.19 -3.08 26.28
CA GLY A 23 29.04 -2.19 26.02
C GLY A 23 29.42 -0.86 25.35
N ALA A 24 30.54 -0.23 25.76
CA ALA A 24 31.01 1.01 25.15
C ALA A 24 31.62 0.83 23.75
N VAL A 25 32.14 -0.36 23.42
CA VAL A 25 32.72 -0.67 22.10
C VAL A 25 31.62 -1.09 21.13
N VAL A 26 30.63 -1.86 21.61
CA VAL A 26 29.44 -2.23 20.85
C VAL A 26 28.55 -1.01 20.60
N GLY A 27 28.30 -0.16 21.61
CA GLY A 27 27.63 1.13 21.41
C GLY A 27 28.39 2.07 20.47
N MET A 28 29.74 2.03 20.46
CA MET A 28 30.54 2.83 19.53
C MET A 28 30.57 2.28 18.10
N LEU A 29 30.44 0.95 17.91
CA LEU A 29 30.27 0.32 16.59
C LEU A 29 28.85 0.52 16.04
N LEU A 30 27.84 0.51 16.92
CA LEU A 30 26.43 0.77 16.59
C LEU A 30 26.14 2.26 16.39
N SER A 31 26.91 3.17 17.00
CA SER A 31 26.76 4.63 16.82
C SER A 31 27.06 5.15 15.39
N CYS A 32 27.25 4.25 14.42
CA CYS A 32 27.37 4.58 13.00
C CYS A 32 26.04 4.51 12.22
N THR A 33 24.89 4.28 12.85
CA THR A 33 23.59 4.22 12.14
C THR A 33 22.66 5.39 12.43
N ALA A 34 22.08 5.89 11.32
CA ALA A 34 20.90 6.73 11.13
C ALA A 34 20.61 7.85 12.13
N VAL A 35 20.71 9.09 11.64
CA VAL A 35 20.10 10.27 12.28
C VAL A 35 18.59 10.04 12.30
N MET A 36 18.05 9.73 13.47
CA MET A 36 16.61 9.75 13.73
C MET A 36 16.06 11.14 13.35
N GLY A 37 15.22 11.19 12.31
CA GLY A 37 14.58 12.42 11.83
C GLY A 37 14.84 12.81 10.36
N GLU A 38 15.54 12.00 9.57
CA GLU A 38 15.69 12.21 8.12
C GLU A 38 14.73 11.34 7.28
N ASP A 39 14.44 11.80 6.05
CA ASP A 39 13.63 11.08 5.04
C ASP A 39 14.11 9.63 4.82
N ASN A 40 13.18 8.68 4.72
CA ASN A 40 13.47 7.29 4.37
C ASN A 40 13.23 7.06 2.87
N TYR A 41 14.29 7.10 2.07
CA TYR A 41 14.25 6.81 0.63
C TYR A 41 15.35 5.83 0.21
N LEU A 42 15.12 5.12 -0.88
CA LEU A 42 15.99 4.05 -1.35
C LEU A 42 16.28 4.16 -2.84
N TRP A 43 17.53 3.93 -3.22
CA TRP A 43 17.90 3.59 -4.59
C TRP A 43 18.49 2.18 -4.62
N ILE A 44 17.84 1.28 -5.37
CA ILE A 44 18.32 -0.08 -5.67
C ILE A 44 18.91 -0.08 -7.07
N ARG A 45 20.15 -0.58 -7.20
CA ARG A 45 20.77 -0.78 -8.51
C ARG A 45 21.36 -2.17 -8.67
N GLU A 46 21.29 -2.70 -9.88
CA GLU A 46 22.16 -3.80 -10.33
C GLU A 46 23.30 -3.21 -11.16
N ASN A 47 24.54 -3.60 -10.85
CA ASN A 47 25.74 -3.15 -11.56
C ASN A 47 26.78 -4.27 -11.62
N GLY A 48 27.00 -4.83 -12.82
CA GLY A 48 28.07 -5.79 -13.06
C GLY A 48 27.89 -7.15 -12.37
N GLY A 49 26.65 -7.56 -12.10
CA GLY A 49 26.25 -8.81 -11.47
C GLY A 49 25.84 -8.68 -10.00
N ALA A 50 26.13 -7.55 -9.35
CA ALA A 50 25.84 -7.30 -7.94
C ALA A 50 24.69 -6.30 -7.78
N THR A 51 23.85 -6.51 -6.75
CA THR A 51 22.84 -5.53 -6.36
C THR A 51 23.35 -4.69 -5.20
N GLU A 52 23.21 -3.37 -5.32
CA GLU A 52 23.65 -2.39 -4.33
C GLU A 52 22.50 -1.42 -3.99
N PHE A 53 22.55 -0.88 -2.77
CA PHE A 53 21.55 -0.01 -2.18
C PHE A 53 22.17 1.32 -1.74
N ASN A 54 21.45 2.42 -1.93
CA ASN A 54 21.86 3.75 -1.51
C ASN A 54 20.70 4.50 -0.82
N THR A 55 21.02 5.16 0.29
CA THR A 55 20.11 6.00 1.09
C THR A 55 20.58 7.45 1.19
N GLN A 56 21.68 7.80 0.51
CA GLN A 56 22.18 9.17 0.45
C GLN A 56 21.73 9.90 -0.82
N LYS A 57 21.67 11.23 -0.71
CA LYS A 57 21.40 12.11 -1.84
C LYS A 57 22.49 11.95 -2.89
N THR A 58 22.07 11.80 -4.14
CA THR A 58 23.00 11.69 -5.26
C THR A 58 22.95 12.96 -6.11
N THR A 59 24.12 13.40 -6.58
CA THR A 59 24.25 14.63 -7.36
C THR A 59 24.48 14.40 -8.85
N ASP A 60 24.61 13.14 -9.25
CA ASP A 60 24.89 12.71 -10.62
C ASP A 60 24.12 11.43 -10.98
N LYS A 61 23.98 11.20 -12.28
CA LYS A 61 23.22 10.07 -12.85
C LYS A 61 23.77 8.69 -12.49
N GLU A 62 25.07 8.57 -12.23
CA GLU A 62 25.72 7.30 -11.87
C GLU A 62 25.70 7.06 -10.35
N GLY A 63 25.22 8.05 -9.58
CA GLY A 63 25.20 8.02 -8.13
C GLY A 63 26.60 8.02 -7.50
N THR A 64 27.62 8.62 -8.13
CA THR A 64 29.01 8.58 -7.65
C THR A 64 29.21 9.14 -6.24
N GLY A 65 28.31 10.01 -5.77
CA GLY A 65 28.29 10.56 -4.41
C GLY A 65 27.47 9.78 -3.37
N GLY A 66 26.90 8.62 -3.72
CA GLY A 66 26.04 7.82 -2.84
C GLY A 66 26.79 6.88 -1.88
N ASN A 67 26.08 6.36 -0.86
CA ASN A 67 26.56 5.36 0.10
C ASN A 67 26.16 3.93 -0.34
N TRP A 68 26.64 3.50 -1.50
CA TRP A 68 26.33 2.20 -2.06
C TRP A 68 26.84 1.04 -1.21
N ASN A 69 25.96 0.11 -0.84
CA ASN A 69 26.28 -1.12 -0.09
C ASN A 69 25.51 -2.32 -0.67
N GLU A 70 26.06 -3.52 -0.57
CA GLU A 70 25.35 -4.76 -0.97
C GLU A 70 24.29 -5.18 0.06
N GLU A 71 24.45 -4.77 1.32
CA GLU A 71 23.48 -5.01 2.38
C GLU A 71 22.30 -4.03 2.27
N HIS A 72 21.07 -4.55 2.30
CA HIS A 72 19.89 -3.69 2.18
C HIS A 72 19.65 -2.91 3.48
N PRO A 73 19.48 -1.57 3.41
CA PRO A 73 19.58 -0.68 4.57
C PRO A 73 18.34 -0.68 5.48
N TYR A 74 17.25 -1.28 5.01
CA TYR A 74 15.97 -1.33 5.72
C TYR A 74 15.58 -2.78 6.03
N SER A 75 16.55 -3.61 6.42
CA SER A 75 16.34 -5.01 6.79
C SER A 75 15.43 -5.22 7.98
N ASP A 76 15.17 -4.12 8.68
CA ASP A 76 14.24 -4.14 9.77
C ASP A 76 12.83 -4.46 9.27
N GLU A 77 12.19 -3.56 8.54
CA GLU A 77 10.79 -3.71 8.12
C GLU A 77 10.60 -4.28 6.71
N ASN A 78 11.62 -4.18 5.87
CA ASN A 78 11.54 -4.54 4.46
C ASN A 78 12.36 -5.79 4.16
N ILE A 79 11.99 -6.47 3.08
CA ILE A 79 12.64 -7.73 2.68
C ILE A 79 13.30 -7.53 1.32
N TRP A 80 14.56 -7.94 1.21
CA TRP A 80 15.22 -8.15 -0.07
C TRP A 80 15.37 -9.66 -0.31
N ASN A 81 14.67 -10.17 -1.32
CA ASN A 81 14.85 -11.54 -1.78
C ASN A 81 15.95 -11.54 -2.86
N ALA A 82 17.15 -12.00 -2.49
CA ALA A 82 18.30 -12.05 -3.38
C ALA A 82 18.14 -13.06 -4.53
N ASP A 83 17.41 -14.17 -4.32
CA ASP A 83 17.21 -15.20 -5.33
C ASP A 83 16.33 -14.69 -6.49
N THR A 84 15.30 -13.93 -6.15
CA THR A 84 14.37 -13.34 -7.12
C THR A 84 14.70 -11.89 -7.46
N LYS A 85 15.70 -11.28 -6.82
CA LYS A 85 16.00 -9.84 -6.90
C LYS A 85 14.76 -8.96 -6.68
N THR A 86 13.95 -9.30 -5.68
CA THR A 86 12.68 -8.63 -5.39
C THR A 86 12.75 -7.88 -4.06
N TYR A 87 12.35 -6.62 -4.07
CA TYR A 87 12.23 -5.80 -2.87
C TYR A 87 10.77 -5.75 -2.40
N ILE A 88 10.54 -6.01 -1.12
CA ILE A 88 9.21 -5.95 -0.49
C ILE A 88 9.21 -4.79 0.51
N ASN A 89 8.42 -3.77 0.21
CA ASN A 89 8.21 -2.62 1.08
C ASN A 89 7.01 -2.85 2.01
N ASN A 90 7.25 -2.86 3.31
CA ASN A 90 6.22 -2.90 4.36
C ASN A 90 6.24 -1.65 5.24
N MET A 91 7.13 -0.68 4.98
CA MET A 91 7.24 0.55 5.75
C MET A 91 6.87 1.79 4.93
N THR A 92 6.71 2.92 5.61
CA THR A 92 6.64 4.21 4.94
C THR A 92 8.02 4.60 4.41
N LEU A 93 8.18 4.57 3.08
CA LEU A 93 9.28 5.23 2.38
C LEU A 93 8.81 6.62 1.97
N LEU A 94 9.32 7.66 2.63
CA LEU A 94 8.93 9.05 2.41
C LEU A 94 10.19 9.88 2.13
N SER A 95 10.20 10.52 0.97
CA SER A 95 11.14 11.59 0.64
C SER A 95 10.39 12.92 0.62
N THR A 96 10.92 13.93 1.29
CA THR A 96 10.32 15.28 1.41
C THR A 96 11.24 16.38 0.88
N ALA A 97 12.49 16.02 0.56
CA ALA A 97 13.52 16.90 0.05
C ALA A 97 14.14 16.38 -1.25
N ILE A 98 14.85 17.27 -1.96
CA ILE A 98 15.61 16.91 -3.15
C ILE A 98 16.65 15.85 -2.80
N ASN A 99 16.56 14.69 -3.45
CA ASN A 99 17.57 13.62 -3.43
C ASN A 99 18.08 13.24 -4.83
N ILE A 100 17.54 13.89 -5.87
CA ILE A 100 18.04 13.90 -7.25
C ILE A 100 18.21 15.36 -7.67
N THR A 101 19.44 15.88 -7.72
CA THR A 101 19.67 17.27 -8.14
C THR A 101 19.60 17.44 -9.66
N THR A 102 20.33 16.61 -10.39
CA THR A 102 20.24 16.49 -11.85
C THR A 102 20.49 15.06 -12.27
N ASP A 103 19.49 14.46 -12.89
CA ASP A 103 19.62 13.26 -13.69
C ASP A 103 19.08 13.62 -15.08
N GLU A 104 19.53 12.96 -16.15
CA GLU A 104 19.24 13.34 -17.56
C GLU A 104 17.75 13.68 -17.83
N TYR A 105 16.86 13.08 -17.04
CA TYR A 105 15.40 13.18 -17.16
C TYR A 105 14.65 13.84 -16.00
N ALA A 106 15.32 14.17 -14.89
CA ALA A 106 14.69 14.78 -13.71
C ALA A 106 15.60 15.85 -13.08
N ARG A 107 15.02 16.96 -12.66
CA ARG A 107 15.76 18.07 -12.02
C ARG A 107 15.15 18.42 -10.68
N ASN A 108 16.01 18.61 -9.68
CA ASN A 108 15.62 18.95 -8.30
C ASN A 108 14.42 18.13 -7.83
N ALA A 109 14.56 16.81 -7.89
CA ALA A 109 13.49 15.86 -7.65
C ALA A 109 13.58 15.16 -6.29
N SER A 110 12.41 14.85 -5.73
CA SER A 110 12.24 13.99 -4.56
C SER A 110 11.71 12.63 -5.02
N CYS A 111 12.43 11.56 -4.69
CA CYS A 111 12.04 10.21 -5.04
C CYS A 111 12.11 9.29 -3.82
N ALA A 112 11.05 8.56 -3.51
CA ALA A 112 11.08 7.59 -2.41
C ALA A 112 11.79 6.28 -2.78
N LEU A 113 11.52 5.73 -3.96
CA LEU A 113 12.16 4.49 -4.44
C LEU A 113 12.66 4.63 -5.88
N LYS A 114 13.98 4.55 -6.07
CA LYS A 114 14.63 4.57 -7.39
C LYS A 114 15.14 3.17 -7.76
N LEU A 115 14.93 2.76 -9.01
CA LEU A 115 15.31 1.45 -9.55
C LEU A 115 16.20 1.60 -10.78
N SER A 116 17.33 0.89 -10.84
CA SER A 116 18.23 0.82 -11.99
C SER A 116 18.82 -0.58 -12.22
N GLY A 117 18.98 -1.00 -13.48
CA GLY A 117 19.54 -2.31 -13.84
C GLY A 117 18.52 -3.46 -13.85
N ASP A 118 19.01 -4.69 -13.84
CA ASP A 118 18.17 -5.90 -13.94
C ASP A 118 17.66 -6.36 -12.56
N LEU A 119 16.36 -6.16 -12.32
CA LEU A 119 15.69 -6.43 -11.05
C LEU A 119 14.46 -7.33 -11.29
N GLY A 120 14.19 -8.27 -10.38
CA GLY A 120 13.00 -9.10 -10.48
C GLY A 120 11.73 -8.37 -10.04
N GLY A 121 11.82 -7.40 -9.13
CA GLY A 121 10.66 -6.55 -8.89
C GLY A 121 10.54 -5.80 -7.57
N VAL A 122 9.37 -5.20 -7.39
CA VAL A 122 8.95 -4.50 -6.18
C VAL A 122 7.55 -4.96 -5.76
N ILE A 123 7.37 -5.26 -4.48
CA ILE A 123 6.05 -5.45 -3.86
C ILE A 123 5.86 -4.34 -2.82
N ASN A 124 4.86 -3.49 -2.99
CA ASN A 124 4.50 -2.47 -2.01
C ASN A 124 3.25 -2.86 -1.24
N ASN A 125 3.38 -2.98 0.09
CA ASN A 125 2.27 -3.23 1.02
C ASN A 125 1.98 -2.03 1.94
N SER A 126 2.74 -0.94 1.82
CA SER A 126 2.69 0.24 2.69
C SER A 126 2.70 1.53 1.86
N LEU A 127 3.28 2.61 2.36
CA LEU A 127 3.40 3.90 1.68
C LEU A 127 4.78 4.07 1.00
N ILE A 128 4.79 4.43 -0.27
CA ILE A 128 5.97 4.94 -0.98
C ILE A 128 5.64 6.33 -1.54
N MET A 129 6.29 7.38 -1.06
CA MET A 129 5.93 8.76 -1.40
C MET A 129 7.10 9.71 -1.59
N GLY A 130 7.15 10.36 -2.76
CA GLY A 130 7.99 11.55 -2.98
C GLY A 130 7.16 12.83 -2.82
N ALA A 131 7.61 13.77 -1.99
CA ALA A 131 6.84 14.96 -1.62
C ALA A 131 7.70 16.24 -1.59
N ASP A 132 7.06 17.39 -1.78
CA ASP A 132 7.62 18.73 -1.57
C ASP A 132 7.02 19.37 -0.32
N ILE A 133 7.55 19.05 0.85
CA ILE A 133 7.05 19.66 2.10
C ILE A 133 7.70 21.04 2.33
N SER A 134 8.80 21.36 1.64
CA SER A 134 9.61 22.56 1.86
C SER A 134 9.57 23.61 0.73
N ASN A 135 8.73 23.41 -0.29
CA ASN A 135 8.60 24.27 -1.48
C ASN A 135 9.90 24.44 -2.28
N VAL A 136 10.73 23.40 -2.34
CA VAL A 136 12.03 23.43 -3.05
C VAL A 136 12.11 22.40 -4.18
N VAL A 137 11.21 21.43 -4.23
CA VAL A 137 11.23 20.30 -5.16
C VAL A 137 10.42 20.63 -6.41
N SER A 138 11.03 20.54 -7.59
CA SER A 138 10.30 20.77 -8.84
C SER A 138 9.57 19.55 -9.36
N GLU A 139 10.09 18.35 -9.08
CA GLU A 139 9.56 17.08 -9.57
C GLU A 139 9.52 16.05 -8.44
N SER A 140 8.50 15.20 -8.36
CA SER A 140 8.47 14.12 -7.38
C SER A 140 8.03 12.79 -7.98
N SER A 141 8.50 11.71 -7.37
CA SER A 141 8.05 10.37 -7.71
C SER A 141 7.96 9.46 -6.50
N GLY A 142 6.90 8.65 -6.42
CA GLY A 142 6.87 7.52 -5.50
C GLY A 142 7.93 6.51 -5.93
N ILE A 143 7.76 5.94 -7.12
CA ILE A 143 8.75 5.06 -7.75
C ILE A 143 9.31 5.73 -9.02
N TYR A 144 10.64 5.74 -9.14
CA TYR A 144 11.36 6.20 -10.33
C TYR A 144 12.14 5.04 -10.94
N ILE A 145 11.91 4.73 -12.22
CA ILE A 145 12.54 3.61 -12.92
C ILE A 145 13.45 4.16 -14.01
N TYR A 146 14.75 3.93 -13.87
CA TYR A 146 15.76 4.41 -14.80
C TYR A 146 15.62 3.77 -16.19
N ASN A 147 16.16 4.42 -17.22
CA ASN A 147 16.10 3.92 -18.60
C ASN A 147 16.94 2.66 -18.85
N SER A 148 17.95 2.41 -18.01
CA SER A 148 18.75 1.19 -18.05
C SER A 148 18.12 0.04 -17.26
N SER A 149 16.90 0.21 -16.73
CA SER A 149 16.25 -0.79 -15.90
C SER A 149 15.50 -1.82 -16.72
N ASN A 150 15.61 -3.07 -16.31
CA ASN A 150 14.68 -4.14 -16.67
C ASN A 150 14.07 -4.68 -15.38
N VAL A 151 12.81 -4.35 -15.14
CA VAL A 151 12.05 -4.76 -13.96
C VAL A 151 11.00 -5.77 -14.40
N GLU A 152 11.04 -6.99 -13.87
CA GLU A 152 10.06 -8.02 -14.24
C GLU A 152 8.67 -7.68 -13.67
N THR A 153 8.54 -7.49 -12.35
CA THR A 153 7.22 -7.24 -11.73
C THR A 153 7.18 -6.05 -10.77
N ILE A 154 6.12 -5.25 -10.84
CA ILE A 154 5.74 -4.30 -9.79
C ILE A 154 4.34 -4.65 -9.30
N THR A 155 4.20 -4.95 -8.01
CA THR A 155 2.92 -5.23 -7.36
C THR A 155 2.64 -4.15 -6.31
N ASN A 156 1.55 -3.40 -6.47
CA ASN A 156 1.11 -2.42 -5.49
C ASN A 156 -0.18 -2.89 -4.81
N ASN A 157 -0.06 -3.24 -3.52
CA ASN A 157 -1.18 -3.53 -2.61
C ASN A 157 -1.40 -2.41 -1.59
N GLY A 158 -0.48 -1.44 -1.53
CA GLY A 158 -0.56 -0.28 -0.65
C GLY A 158 -0.75 1.02 -1.42
N LEU A 159 -0.04 2.06 -1.00
CA LEU A 159 -0.15 3.40 -1.53
C LEU A 159 1.18 3.87 -2.12
N ILE A 160 1.17 4.24 -3.39
CA ILE A 160 2.29 4.91 -4.06
C ILE A 160 1.83 6.31 -4.41
N ALA A 161 2.48 7.33 -3.86
CA ALA A 161 2.06 8.72 -4.01
C ALA A 161 3.23 9.62 -4.44
N ALA A 162 2.90 10.74 -5.08
CA ALA A 162 3.84 11.81 -5.35
C ALA A 162 3.16 13.18 -5.25
N SER A 163 3.77 14.14 -4.57
CA SER A 163 3.20 15.49 -4.37
C SER A 163 4.24 16.61 -4.37
N ALA A 164 4.44 17.27 -5.50
CA ALA A 164 5.34 18.40 -5.73
C ALA A 164 4.86 19.20 -6.97
N GLY A 165 5.73 19.99 -7.61
CA GLY A 165 5.42 20.71 -8.85
C GLY A 165 4.90 19.81 -9.98
N TYR A 166 5.76 18.92 -10.49
CA TYR A 166 5.42 17.83 -11.39
C TYR A 166 5.53 16.49 -10.66
N SER A 167 4.45 15.72 -10.57
CA SER A 167 4.44 14.55 -9.68
C SER A 167 3.98 13.32 -10.42
N SER A 168 4.71 12.22 -10.27
CA SER A 168 4.33 10.92 -10.83
C SER A 168 4.29 9.87 -9.75
N GLY A 169 3.16 9.19 -9.51
CA GLY A 169 3.14 8.05 -8.58
C GLY A 169 4.22 7.04 -8.97
N ILE A 170 4.22 6.66 -10.26
CA ILE A 170 5.31 5.91 -10.90
C ILE A 170 5.79 6.65 -12.13
N TYR A 171 7.10 6.95 -12.19
CA TYR A 171 7.76 7.53 -13.35
C TYR A 171 8.68 6.48 -13.98
N ASN A 172 8.31 5.99 -15.16
CA ASN A 172 8.99 4.90 -15.85
C ASN A 172 9.72 5.38 -17.12
N PHE A 173 11.02 5.13 -17.16
CA PHE A 173 11.85 5.26 -18.35
C PHE A 173 12.43 3.93 -18.82
N GLY A 174 12.30 2.84 -18.06
CA GLY A 174 12.91 1.55 -18.35
C GLY A 174 11.93 0.56 -18.98
N ALA A 175 12.31 -0.71 -18.98
CA ALA A 175 11.43 -1.83 -19.25
C ALA A 175 10.81 -2.34 -17.95
N VAL A 176 9.48 -2.42 -17.93
CA VAL A 176 8.68 -3.08 -16.91
C VAL A 176 7.81 -4.10 -17.61
N GLU A 177 7.97 -5.39 -17.29
CA GLU A 177 7.18 -6.44 -17.93
C GLU A 177 5.73 -6.43 -17.41
N THR A 178 5.54 -6.48 -16.10
CA THR A 178 4.21 -6.49 -15.49
C THR A 178 4.09 -5.50 -14.33
N LEU A 179 3.00 -4.74 -14.33
CA LEU A 179 2.54 -3.98 -13.17
C LEU A 179 1.13 -4.42 -12.77
N THR A 180 0.96 -4.82 -11.51
CA THR A 180 -0.34 -5.11 -10.91
C THR A 180 -0.64 -4.09 -9.82
N ASN A 181 -1.74 -3.36 -9.97
CA ASN A 181 -2.21 -2.40 -8.97
C ASN A 181 -3.56 -2.84 -8.40
N THR A 182 -3.57 -3.14 -7.11
CA THR A 182 -4.78 -3.40 -6.32
C THR A 182 -5.02 -2.29 -5.28
N GLY A 183 -3.94 -1.66 -4.82
CA GLY A 183 -3.98 -0.47 -3.97
C GLY A 183 -4.16 0.83 -4.75
N SER A 184 -3.51 1.90 -4.30
CA SER A 184 -3.63 3.24 -4.88
C SER A 184 -2.30 3.77 -5.43
N ILE A 185 -2.32 4.33 -6.65
CA ILE A 185 -1.19 5.03 -7.28
C ILE A 185 -1.62 6.45 -7.64
N MET A 186 -0.95 7.45 -7.06
CA MET A 186 -1.36 8.85 -7.17
C MET A 186 -0.18 9.76 -7.50
N GLY A 187 -0.36 10.69 -8.45
CA GLY A 187 0.56 11.81 -8.63
C GLY A 187 -0.20 13.12 -8.69
N THR A 188 0.07 13.99 -7.72
CA THR A 188 -0.62 15.28 -7.58
C THR A 188 0.38 16.43 -7.67
N GLY A 189 0.14 17.40 -8.55
CA GLY A 189 1.04 18.55 -8.64
C GLY A 189 0.47 19.72 -9.42
N PRO A 190 0.73 20.98 -9.02
CA PRO A 190 0.17 22.14 -9.69
C PRO A 190 0.77 22.43 -11.07
N ARG A 191 1.86 21.77 -11.48
CA ARG A 191 2.44 21.91 -12.84
C ARG A 191 2.21 20.67 -13.71
N GLY A 192 1.86 19.56 -13.08
CA GLY A 192 1.37 18.34 -13.71
C GLY A 192 1.32 17.20 -12.71
N GLY A 193 0.27 16.38 -12.78
CA GLY A 193 0.08 15.24 -11.90
C GLY A 193 -0.20 13.99 -12.71
N TYR A 194 0.55 12.92 -12.44
CA TYR A 194 0.49 11.68 -13.20
C TYR A 194 0.38 10.48 -12.26
N GLY A 195 -0.61 9.61 -12.44
CA GLY A 195 -0.64 8.35 -11.69
C GLY A 195 0.55 7.49 -12.09
N ILE A 196 0.58 7.09 -13.37
CA ILE A 196 1.70 6.38 -14.00
C ILE A 196 2.16 7.15 -15.24
N ARG A 197 3.46 7.38 -15.35
CA ARG A 197 4.07 8.11 -16.46
C ARG A 197 5.19 7.30 -17.09
N SER A 198 4.90 6.62 -18.20
CA SER A 198 5.88 5.88 -19.00
C SER A 198 6.30 6.72 -20.21
N ILE A 199 7.55 7.20 -20.24
CA ILE A 199 8.06 8.07 -21.31
C ILE A 199 9.53 7.83 -21.57
N ILE A 200 9.94 7.93 -22.84
CA ILE A 200 11.34 8.17 -23.23
C ILE A 200 11.46 9.33 -24.22
N ASN A 201 12.55 10.09 -24.11
CA ASN A 201 12.86 11.24 -24.97
C ASN A 201 13.71 10.87 -26.21
N THR A 202 14.09 9.60 -26.40
CA THR A 202 14.88 9.11 -27.55
C THR A 202 14.17 7.97 -28.30
N PRO A 203 14.06 8.02 -29.64
CA PRO A 203 13.24 7.08 -30.41
C PRO A 203 13.84 5.67 -30.57
N ASN A 204 15.07 5.42 -30.11
CA ASN A 204 15.83 4.20 -30.45
C ASN A 204 15.69 3.06 -29.43
N SER A 205 15.07 3.31 -28.27
CA SER A 205 14.75 2.31 -27.26
C SER A 205 13.62 2.89 -26.40
N PRO A 206 12.34 2.74 -26.77
CA PRO A 206 11.21 3.31 -26.04
C PRO A 206 11.05 2.65 -24.65
N ALA A 207 10.51 3.38 -23.68
CA ALA A 207 10.18 2.81 -22.37
C ALA A 207 9.11 1.75 -22.60
N SER A 208 9.11 0.71 -21.78
CA SER A 208 8.08 -0.32 -21.87
C SER A 208 7.42 -0.46 -20.52
N LEU A 209 6.10 -0.35 -20.48
CA LEU A 209 5.31 -1.00 -19.45
C LEU A 209 4.39 -1.93 -20.22
N ALA A 210 4.83 -3.18 -20.38
CA ALA A 210 4.21 -4.10 -21.32
C ALA A 210 2.80 -4.47 -20.87
N ASN A 211 2.65 -4.96 -19.64
CA ASN A 211 1.37 -5.42 -19.11
C ASN A 211 1.01 -4.66 -17.84
N LEU A 212 -0.16 -4.00 -17.86
CA LEU A 212 -0.72 -3.31 -16.69
C LEU A 212 -2.09 -3.92 -16.35
N THR A 213 -2.22 -4.45 -15.13
CA THR A 213 -3.51 -4.86 -14.56
C THR A 213 -3.87 -3.95 -13.40
N ASN A 214 -4.98 -3.22 -13.53
CA ASN A 214 -5.49 -2.34 -12.49
C ASN A 214 -6.84 -2.86 -11.96
N THR A 215 -6.90 -3.22 -10.68
CA THR A 215 -8.15 -3.41 -9.93
C THR A 215 -8.34 -2.35 -8.85
N GLY A 216 -7.28 -1.61 -8.51
CA GLY A 216 -7.28 -0.51 -7.56
C GLY A 216 -7.54 0.87 -8.19
N LEU A 217 -6.99 1.90 -7.55
CA LEU A 217 -7.06 3.30 -7.98
C LEU A 217 -5.75 3.76 -8.64
N ILE A 218 -5.85 4.43 -9.80
CA ILE A 218 -4.76 5.19 -10.42
C ILE A 218 -5.23 6.60 -10.73
N ALA A 219 -4.59 7.61 -10.16
CA ALA A 219 -5.00 9.01 -10.31
C ALA A 219 -3.83 9.96 -10.62
N GLY A 220 -4.01 10.82 -11.63
CA GLY A 220 -3.17 11.99 -11.84
C GLY A 220 -3.98 13.26 -11.67
N VAL A 221 -3.54 14.13 -10.75
CA VAL A 221 -4.30 15.31 -10.32
C VAL A 221 -3.47 16.58 -10.48
N THR A 222 -4.01 17.59 -11.14
CA THR A 222 -3.40 18.92 -11.18
C THR A 222 -4.43 20.02 -10.96
N SER A 223 -4.04 21.01 -10.17
CA SER A 223 -4.81 22.22 -9.91
C SER A 223 -4.34 23.42 -10.77
N GLY A 224 -3.20 23.32 -11.45
CA GLY A 224 -2.65 24.45 -12.19
C GLY A 224 -3.20 24.62 -13.60
N THR A 225 -3.25 25.88 -14.01
CA THR A 225 -3.70 26.28 -15.35
C THR A 225 -2.66 25.87 -16.40
N GLY A 226 -3.13 25.42 -17.56
CA GLY A 226 -2.33 24.91 -18.67
C GLY A 226 -1.57 23.61 -18.38
N SER A 227 -1.82 22.98 -17.24
CA SER A 227 -1.12 21.78 -16.78
C SER A 227 -1.97 20.52 -16.99
N ASP A 228 -1.29 19.37 -17.02
CA ASP A 228 -1.90 18.07 -17.33
C ASP A 228 -2.08 17.23 -16.05
N GLY A 229 -3.30 16.74 -15.83
CA GLY A 229 -3.64 15.75 -14.81
C GLY A 229 -3.98 14.44 -15.51
N ILE A 230 -3.10 13.44 -15.42
CA ILE A 230 -3.22 12.22 -16.23
C ILE A 230 -3.18 10.97 -15.36
N GLY A 231 -4.19 10.12 -15.46
CA GLY A 231 -4.17 8.82 -14.78
C GLY A 231 -2.97 7.98 -15.23
N ILE A 232 -2.91 7.67 -16.52
CA ILE A 232 -1.82 6.88 -17.11
C ILE A 232 -1.32 7.51 -18.41
N THR A 233 0.00 7.55 -18.59
CA THR A 233 0.63 8.06 -19.81
C THR A 233 1.60 7.06 -20.42
N TYR A 234 1.47 6.83 -21.73
CA TYR A 234 2.45 6.18 -22.60
C TYR A 234 2.88 7.13 -23.71
N LEU A 235 4.05 7.77 -23.56
CA LEU A 235 4.59 8.71 -24.55
C LEU A 235 5.94 8.24 -25.09
N ASN A 236 6.00 7.87 -26.37
CA ASN A 236 7.13 7.13 -26.95
C ASN A 236 7.45 5.87 -26.12
N ALA A 237 6.41 5.19 -25.68
CA ALA A 237 6.50 4.00 -24.84
C ALA A 237 5.67 2.85 -25.44
N ASN A 238 6.11 1.63 -25.18
CA ASN A 238 5.43 0.42 -25.59
C ASN A 238 4.49 -0.06 -24.49
N MET A 239 3.33 -0.54 -24.93
CA MET A 239 2.33 -1.21 -24.12
C MET A 239 1.84 -2.41 -24.92
N GLU A 240 1.77 -3.60 -24.31
CA GLU A 240 1.14 -4.78 -24.90
C GLU A 240 -0.33 -4.81 -24.51
N VAL A 241 -0.64 -4.83 -23.21
CA VAL A 241 -2.01 -4.88 -22.70
C VAL A 241 -2.17 -4.03 -21.44
N LEU A 242 -3.18 -3.16 -21.46
CA LEU A 242 -3.71 -2.52 -20.25
C LEU A 242 -5.10 -3.08 -19.97
N THR A 243 -5.24 -3.78 -18.86
CA THR A 243 -6.51 -4.28 -18.34
C THR A 243 -6.92 -3.45 -17.12
N ASN A 244 -8.00 -2.69 -17.26
CA ASN A 244 -8.58 -1.92 -16.17
C ASN A 244 -9.91 -2.54 -15.73
N SER A 245 -9.95 -3.06 -14.51
CA SER A 245 -11.18 -3.38 -13.78
C SER A 245 -11.43 -2.44 -12.61
N GLY A 246 -10.44 -1.64 -12.23
CA GLY A 246 -10.50 -0.62 -11.19
C GLY A 246 -10.84 0.78 -11.72
N LEU A 247 -10.36 1.80 -11.02
CA LEU A 247 -10.62 3.21 -11.29
C LEU A 247 -9.36 3.94 -11.79
N ILE A 248 -9.46 4.56 -12.97
CA ILE A 248 -8.42 5.43 -13.54
C ILE A 248 -8.97 6.86 -13.71
N LYS A 249 -8.28 7.85 -13.13
CA LYS A 249 -8.71 9.25 -13.14
C LYS A 249 -7.60 10.18 -13.61
N GLY A 250 -7.90 11.02 -14.61
CA GLY A 250 -7.13 12.21 -14.93
C GLY A 250 -7.92 13.46 -14.59
N ILE A 251 -7.47 14.20 -13.59
CA ILE A 251 -8.15 15.39 -13.10
C ILE A 251 -7.24 16.59 -13.36
N GLY A 252 -7.61 17.43 -14.32
CA GLY A 252 -6.89 18.67 -14.59
C GLY A 252 -7.71 19.90 -14.28
N ASN A 253 -7.07 21.06 -14.16
CA ASN A 253 -7.78 22.33 -14.26
C ASN A 253 -8.22 22.59 -15.71
N ASP A 254 -7.29 22.41 -16.66
CA ASP A 254 -7.54 22.56 -18.10
C ASP A 254 -7.56 21.23 -18.85
N ASN A 255 -6.58 20.37 -18.59
CA ASN A 255 -6.37 19.11 -19.31
C ASN A 255 -6.36 17.94 -18.31
N GLY A 256 -7.43 17.15 -18.29
CA GLY A 256 -7.47 15.89 -17.55
C GLY A 256 -7.65 14.70 -18.47
N TRP A 257 -6.70 13.76 -18.47
CA TRP A 257 -6.78 12.57 -19.30
C TRP A 257 -6.78 11.31 -18.46
N GLY A 258 -7.80 10.47 -18.56
CA GLY A 258 -7.76 9.17 -17.88
C GLY A 258 -6.54 8.38 -18.35
N ILE A 259 -6.43 8.22 -19.67
CA ILE A 259 -5.27 7.61 -20.33
C ILE A 259 -4.80 8.50 -21.49
N LEU A 260 -3.50 8.77 -21.58
CA LEU A 260 -2.86 9.42 -22.72
C LEU A 260 -1.86 8.47 -23.39
N ILE A 261 -1.99 8.29 -24.70
CA ILE A 261 -1.09 7.53 -25.57
C ILE A 261 -0.58 8.44 -26.68
N GLY A 262 0.71 8.34 -27.03
CA GLY A 262 1.23 8.96 -28.24
C GLY A 262 2.74 8.91 -28.42
N GLY A 263 3.23 9.57 -29.48
CA GLY A 263 4.66 9.74 -29.73
C GLY A 263 5.18 8.95 -30.94
N VAL A 264 6.40 9.31 -31.39
CA VAL A 264 7.05 8.71 -32.57
C VAL A 264 7.96 7.58 -32.11
N GLY A 265 7.50 6.33 -32.23
CA GLY A 265 8.31 5.13 -31.96
C GLY A 265 7.78 4.17 -30.89
N GLY A 266 6.72 4.54 -30.17
CA GLY A 266 5.99 3.62 -29.28
C GLY A 266 4.82 2.93 -30.00
N THR A 267 4.61 1.65 -29.75
CA THR A 267 3.41 0.90 -30.18
C THR A 267 2.53 0.60 -28.97
N SER A 268 1.22 0.82 -29.10
CA SER A 268 0.25 0.41 -28.08
C SER A 268 -0.58 -0.77 -28.60
N GLY A 269 -0.57 -1.87 -27.86
CA GLY A 269 -1.36 -3.05 -28.17
C GLY A 269 -2.83 -2.82 -27.83
N SER A 270 -3.32 -3.44 -26.76
CA SER A 270 -4.75 -3.45 -26.43
C SER A 270 -5.09 -2.78 -25.10
N ILE A 271 -6.25 -2.11 -25.06
CA ILE A 271 -6.90 -1.67 -23.82
C ILE A 271 -8.16 -2.50 -23.62
N VAL A 272 -8.27 -3.11 -22.44
CA VAL A 272 -9.47 -3.82 -21.98
C VAL A 272 -9.98 -3.08 -20.75
N ASN A 273 -11.07 -2.31 -20.92
CA ASN A 273 -11.70 -1.60 -19.82
C ASN A 273 -12.99 -2.31 -19.38
N ASN A 274 -12.97 -2.89 -18.19
CA ASN A 274 -14.15 -3.36 -17.45
C ASN A 274 -14.53 -2.43 -16.29
N GLY A 275 -13.59 -1.56 -15.88
CA GLY A 275 -13.77 -0.59 -14.79
C GLY A 275 -14.21 0.78 -15.27
N LEU A 276 -13.81 1.82 -14.53
CA LEU A 276 -14.13 3.22 -14.79
C LEU A 276 -12.89 4.01 -15.18
N ILE A 277 -12.93 4.70 -16.32
CA ILE A 277 -11.89 5.62 -16.80
C ILE A 277 -12.50 7.01 -16.97
N THR A 278 -11.94 8.01 -16.28
CA THR A 278 -12.43 9.39 -16.34
C THR A 278 -11.33 10.40 -16.68
N GLY A 279 -11.67 11.36 -17.53
CA GLY A 279 -10.88 12.57 -17.77
C GLY A 279 -11.70 13.83 -17.53
N THR A 280 -11.45 14.51 -16.41
CA THR A 280 -12.21 15.68 -15.96
C THR A 280 -11.34 16.94 -15.91
N GLY A 281 -11.96 18.11 -15.84
CA GLY A 281 -11.22 19.38 -15.85
C GLY A 281 -11.81 20.41 -16.79
N GLY A 282 -10.96 21.09 -17.57
CA GLY A 282 -11.35 22.17 -18.46
C GLY A 282 -11.61 21.70 -19.89
N SER A 283 -11.11 22.46 -20.87
CA SER A 283 -11.56 22.36 -22.25
C SER A 283 -11.01 21.18 -23.05
N ARG A 284 -10.02 20.42 -22.55
CA ARG A 284 -9.36 19.32 -23.30
C ARG A 284 -9.42 17.96 -22.62
N SER A 285 -10.20 17.83 -21.54
CA SER A 285 -10.20 16.60 -20.75
C SER A 285 -10.90 15.44 -21.48
N CYS A 286 -10.27 14.27 -21.49
CA CYS A 286 -10.73 13.10 -22.26
C CYS A 286 -10.58 11.83 -21.44
N GLY A 287 -11.50 10.86 -21.59
CA GLY A 287 -11.34 9.56 -20.95
C GLY A 287 -10.07 8.87 -21.43
N ILE A 288 -9.95 8.68 -22.73
CA ILE A 288 -8.75 8.17 -23.40
C ILE A 288 -8.37 9.11 -24.54
N ALA A 289 -7.10 9.51 -24.62
CA ALA A 289 -6.55 10.28 -25.72
C ALA A 289 -5.42 9.50 -26.40
N ASN A 290 -5.56 9.23 -27.70
CA ASN A 290 -4.53 8.67 -28.57
C ASN A 290 -4.09 9.77 -29.55
N ARG A 291 -2.82 10.16 -29.50
CA ARG A 291 -2.33 11.34 -30.21
C ARG A 291 -0.99 11.10 -30.90
N ALA A 292 -0.61 12.05 -31.76
CA ALA A 292 0.75 12.20 -32.27
C ALA A 292 1.33 10.90 -32.88
N ARG A 293 0.60 10.27 -33.80
CA ARG A 293 0.94 9.00 -34.47
C ARG A 293 0.98 7.77 -33.55
N GLY A 294 0.34 7.83 -32.39
CA GLY A 294 0.08 6.66 -31.58
C GLY A 294 -0.71 5.61 -32.38
N THR A 295 -0.40 4.34 -32.14
CA THR A 295 -1.11 3.20 -32.74
C THR A 295 -1.68 2.38 -31.61
N LEU A 296 -2.98 2.17 -31.60
CA LEU A 296 -3.69 1.27 -30.70
C LEU A 296 -4.35 0.17 -31.53
N GLU A 297 -4.06 -1.09 -31.22
CA GLU A 297 -4.66 -2.21 -31.95
C GLU A 297 -6.14 -2.33 -31.61
N THR A 298 -6.45 -2.73 -30.38
CA THR A 298 -7.83 -2.97 -29.96
C THR A 298 -8.18 -2.26 -28.67
N MET A 299 -9.33 -1.58 -28.66
CA MET A 299 -9.97 -1.12 -27.45
C MET A 299 -11.26 -1.91 -27.24
N THR A 300 -11.38 -2.57 -26.09
CA THR A 300 -12.61 -3.26 -25.67
C THR A 300 -13.11 -2.64 -24.38
N ASN A 301 -14.29 -2.03 -24.43
CA ASN A 301 -14.93 -1.41 -23.28
C ASN A 301 -16.18 -2.20 -22.89
N THR A 302 -16.18 -2.80 -21.70
CA THR A 302 -17.37 -3.33 -21.03
C THR A 302 -17.78 -2.48 -19.82
N GLY A 303 -16.89 -1.60 -19.34
CA GLY A 303 -17.14 -0.66 -18.25
C GLY A 303 -17.56 0.74 -18.74
N VAL A 304 -17.06 1.78 -18.07
CA VAL A 304 -17.39 3.19 -18.37
C VAL A 304 -16.14 3.95 -18.77
N ILE A 305 -16.21 4.69 -19.89
CA ILE A 305 -15.20 5.68 -20.28
C ILE A 305 -15.90 7.03 -20.42
N TYR A 306 -15.49 7.98 -19.59
CA TYR A 306 -16.02 9.34 -19.59
C TYR A 306 -14.92 10.37 -19.78
N GLY A 307 -15.21 11.41 -20.56
CA GLY A 307 -14.37 12.59 -20.56
C GLY A 307 -15.17 13.85 -20.83
N ARG A 308 -14.83 14.95 -20.14
CA ARG A 308 -15.57 16.21 -20.30
C ARG A 308 -15.64 16.68 -21.76
N LYS A 309 -14.58 16.49 -22.53
CA LYS A 309 -14.55 16.79 -23.97
C LYS A 309 -14.92 15.57 -24.82
N TYR A 310 -14.12 14.51 -24.75
CA TYR A 310 -14.31 13.27 -25.49
C TYR A 310 -14.21 12.09 -24.52
N ALA A 311 -15.05 11.06 -24.69
CA ALA A 311 -14.75 9.77 -24.07
C ALA A 311 -13.45 9.21 -24.67
N VAL A 312 -13.33 9.27 -26.00
CA VAL A 312 -12.16 8.82 -26.75
C VAL A 312 -11.74 9.87 -27.78
N ASP A 313 -10.51 10.38 -27.68
CA ASP A 313 -9.93 11.34 -28.61
C ASP A 313 -8.81 10.67 -29.42
N ASN A 314 -9.06 10.37 -30.70
CA ASN A 314 -8.06 9.85 -31.63
C ASN A 314 -7.62 10.95 -32.60
N ASP A 315 -6.57 11.68 -32.22
CA ASP A 315 -6.08 12.87 -32.94
C ASP A 315 -4.76 12.57 -33.68
N ASN A 316 -4.84 12.51 -35.01
CA ASN A 316 -3.70 12.20 -35.88
C ASN A 316 -2.98 10.90 -35.44
N ALA A 317 -3.77 9.88 -35.14
CA ALA A 317 -3.36 8.60 -34.58
C ALA A 317 -4.29 7.48 -35.09
N THR A 318 -3.95 6.22 -34.83
CA THR A 318 -4.71 5.06 -35.33
C THR A 318 -5.27 4.23 -34.18
N ILE A 319 -6.56 3.91 -34.27
CA ILE A 319 -7.20 2.84 -33.50
C ILE A 319 -7.75 1.84 -34.51
N THR A 320 -7.26 0.59 -34.49
CA THR A 320 -7.69 -0.41 -35.49
C THR A 320 -9.13 -0.84 -35.22
N SER A 321 -9.46 -1.22 -33.98
CA SER A 321 -10.81 -1.59 -33.59
C SER A 321 -11.20 -1.01 -32.23
N LEU A 322 -12.37 -0.36 -32.17
CA LEU A 322 -13.02 0.05 -30.93
C LEU A 322 -14.32 -0.75 -30.75
N ASN A 323 -14.36 -1.61 -29.74
CA ASN A 323 -15.53 -2.42 -29.38
C ASN A 323 -16.13 -1.89 -28.07
N ASN A 324 -17.31 -1.28 -28.15
CA ASN A 324 -18.03 -0.79 -26.99
C ASN A 324 -19.22 -1.68 -26.64
N TYR A 325 -19.19 -2.29 -25.46
CA TYR A 325 -20.28 -3.03 -24.83
C TYR A 325 -20.80 -2.31 -23.57
N GLY A 326 -20.02 -1.37 -23.02
CA GLY A 326 -20.34 -0.57 -21.84
C GLY A 326 -20.85 0.83 -22.19
N ILE A 327 -20.35 1.86 -21.49
CA ILE A 327 -20.73 3.26 -21.70
C ILE A 327 -19.54 4.08 -22.22
N LEU A 328 -19.78 4.85 -23.29
CA LEU A 328 -18.93 5.98 -23.69
C LEU A 328 -19.72 7.28 -23.51
N ALA A 329 -19.22 8.19 -22.69
CA ALA A 329 -19.91 9.44 -22.40
C ALA A 329 -18.99 10.66 -22.50
N ALA A 330 -19.53 11.77 -22.98
CA ALA A 330 -18.84 13.06 -22.98
C ALA A 330 -19.76 14.20 -22.54
N GLN A 331 -19.21 15.34 -22.11
CA GLN A 331 -20.05 16.46 -21.68
C GLN A 331 -20.21 17.55 -22.76
N THR A 332 -19.14 17.90 -23.49
CA THR A 332 -19.09 19.16 -24.27
C THR A 332 -18.83 19.01 -25.75
N SER A 333 -18.35 17.85 -26.22
CA SER A 333 -18.07 17.61 -27.64
C SER A 333 -18.60 16.23 -28.05
N ALA A 334 -18.30 15.82 -29.29
CA ALA A 334 -18.59 14.46 -29.73
C ALA A 334 -18.08 13.44 -28.72
N VAL A 335 -18.72 12.28 -28.61
CA VAL A 335 -18.24 11.24 -27.69
C VAL A 335 -16.89 10.69 -28.14
N ILE A 336 -16.71 10.56 -29.45
CA ILE A 336 -15.47 10.10 -30.06
C ILE A 336 -15.00 11.09 -31.14
N SER A 337 -13.71 11.40 -31.11
CA SER A 337 -12.99 12.06 -32.21
C SER A 337 -12.22 11.00 -33.01
N LEU A 338 -12.56 10.80 -34.29
CA LEU A 338 -12.12 9.64 -35.09
C LEU A 338 -11.25 10.02 -36.31
N TYR A 339 -10.28 10.93 -36.19
CA TYR A 339 -9.34 11.16 -37.31
C TYR A 339 -8.36 9.96 -37.41
N GLY A 340 -8.81 8.84 -38.02
CA GLY A 340 -7.96 7.66 -38.30
C GLY A 340 -8.35 6.35 -37.61
N THR A 341 -9.59 6.20 -37.12
CA THR A 341 -10.08 4.90 -36.60
C THR A 341 -10.67 4.05 -37.72
N GLU A 342 -10.28 2.79 -37.79
CA GLU A 342 -10.68 1.92 -38.91
C GLU A 342 -12.04 1.25 -38.67
N THR A 343 -12.31 0.73 -37.47
CA THR A 343 -13.56 0.02 -37.15
C THR A 343 -14.13 0.44 -35.79
N LEU A 344 -15.44 0.76 -35.74
CA LEU A 344 -16.21 1.02 -34.53
C LEU A 344 -17.38 0.04 -34.42
N ASN A 345 -17.35 -0.83 -33.41
CA ASN A 345 -18.43 -1.77 -33.08
C ASN A 345 -19.10 -1.32 -31.78
N ASN A 346 -20.27 -0.69 -31.89
CA ASN A 346 -21.02 -0.20 -30.74
C ASN A 346 -22.23 -1.08 -30.42
N TYR A 347 -22.22 -1.72 -29.25
CA TYR A 347 -23.30 -2.50 -28.65
C TYR A 347 -23.79 -1.90 -27.32
N GLY A 348 -23.00 -1.02 -26.69
CA GLY A 348 -23.36 -0.30 -25.48
C GLY A 348 -23.95 1.09 -25.74
N LEU A 349 -23.91 1.95 -24.72
CA LEU A 349 -24.44 3.32 -24.79
C LEU A 349 -23.37 4.33 -25.21
N MET A 350 -23.78 5.32 -26.00
CA MET A 350 -22.95 6.44 -26.42
C MET A 350 -23.76 7.75 -26.44
N PHE A 351 -23.39 8.72 -25.61
CA PHE A 351 -24.14 9.98 -25.50
C PHE A 351 -23.28 11.16 -25.00
N ILE A 352 -23.79 12.37 -25.22
CA ILE A 352 -23.21 13.64 -24.80
C ILE A 352 -24.17 14.31 -23.84
N GLY A 353 -23.69 14.81 -22.70
CA GLY A 353 -24.51 15.61 -21.81
C GLY A 353 -24.03 15.56 -20.37
N TYR A 354 -24.80 16.22 -19.52
CA TYR A 354 -24.53 16.28 -18.08
C TYR A 354 -25.77 16.68 -17.32
N SER A 355 -25.99 16.05 -16.16
CA SER A 355 -27.00 16.44 -15.17
C SER A 355 -28.40 16.59 -15.78
N GLY A 356 -28.93 15.49 -16.31
CA GLY A 356 -30.29 15.42 -16.84
C GLY A 356 -30.51 16.07 -18.20
N ASN A 357 -29.45 16.46 -18.91
CA ASN A 357 -29.52 17.00 -20.27
C ASN A 357 -28.56 16.23 -21.17
N TYR A 358 -29.04 15.13 -21.73
CA TYR A 358 -28.28 14.19 -22.55
C TYR A 358 -28.80 14.14 -23.98
N THR A 359 -27.90 13.82 -24.90
CA THR A 359 -28.17 13.70 -26.33
C THR A 359 -27.38 12.55 -26.92
N ALA A 360 -27.99 11.80 -27.83
CA ALA A 360 -27.32 10.85 -28.70
C ALA A 360 -27.07 11.51 -30.05
N LYS A 361 -25.84 11.42 -30.57
CA LYS A 361 -25.46 12.16 -31.78
C LYS A 361 -26.17 11.63 -33.02
N GLU A 362 -26.14 10.32 -33.22
CA GLU A 362 -26.73 9.65 -34.38
C GLU A 362 -27.97 8.84 -33.98
N ASP A 363 -28.91 8.64 -34.90
CA ASP A 363 -30.08 7.79 -34.65
C ASP A 363 -29.68 6.34 -34.34
N THR A 364 -28.53 5.90 -34.85
CA THR A 364 -27.93 4.59 -34.56
C THR A 364 -27.44 4.45 -33.12
N ASP A 365 -27.03 5.57 -32.51
CA ASP A 365 -26.58 5.60 -31.12
C ASP A 365 -27.79 5.62 -30.19
N TYR A 366 -28.80 6.44 -30.53
CA TYR A 366 -30.08 6.44 -29.82
C TYR A 366 -30.78 5.09 -29.90
N GLY A 367 -30.69 4.41 -31.05
CA GLY A 367 -31.25 3.08 -31.25
C GLY A 367 -30.65 1.98 -30.38
N LYS A 368 -29.63 2.27 -29.55
CA LYS A 368 -29.08 1.31 -28.57
C LYS A 368 -29.82 1.32 -27.24
N PHE A 369 -30.53 2.39 -26.90
CA PHE A 369 -31.32 2.45 -25.67
C PHE A 369 -32.50 1.46 -25.72
N GLY A 370 -32.76 0.77 -24.61
CA GLY A 370 -33.85 -0.21 -24.50
C GLY A 370 -33.61 -1.47 -25.34
N THR A 371 -32.36 -1.92 -25.48
CA THR A 371 -31.99 -3.10 -26.28
C THR A 371 -31.28 -4.16 -25.45
N THR A 372 -31.49 -5.42 -25.85
CA THR A 372 -30.82 -6.58 -25.26
C THR A 372 -30.10 -7.37 -26.36
N THR A 373 -28.80 -7.61 -26.21
CA THR A 373 -27.97 -8.28 -27.22
C THR A 373 -27.08 -9.34 -26.59
N GLY A 374 -27.12 -10.56 -27.12
CA GLY A 374 -26.14 -11.62 -26.81
C GLY A 374 -24.92 -11.51 -27.71
N ILE A 375 -23.74 -11.20 -27.16
CA ILE A 375 -22.51 -11.00 -27.94
C ILE A 375 -21.28 -11.33 -27.09
N ASN A 376 -20.27 -11.99 -27.68
CA ASN A 376 -19.01 -12.36 -27.00
C ASN A 376 -19.17 -13.04 -25.63
N GLY A 377 -20.22 -13.85 -25.45
CA GLY A 377 -20.49 -14.54 -24.19
C GLY A 377 -21.14 -13.67 -23.11
N TYR A 378 -21.49 -12.42 -23.43
CA TYR A 378 -22.24 -11.51 -22.57
C TYR A 378 -23.68 -11.34 -23.06
N THR A 379 -24.57 -11.09 -22.10
CA THR A 379 -25.89 -10.47 -22.34
C THR A 379 -25.76 -8.99 -22.01
N VAL A 380 -25.70 -8.14 -23.04
CA VAL A 380 -25.69 -6.68 -22.88
C VAL A 380 -27.12 -6.18 -22.82
N ILE A 381 -27.48 -5.48 -21.74
CA ILE A 381 -28.79 -4.85 -21.54
C ILE A 381 -28.57 -3.35 -21.40
N ASN A 382 -29.05 -2.60 -22.38
CA ASN A 382 -29.04 -1.14 -22.34
C ASN A 382 -30.42 -0.66 -21.90
N THR A 383 -30.48 0.12 -20.83
CA THR A 383 -31.73 0.70 -20.34
C THR A 383 -32.36 1.62 -21.38
N LYS A 384 -33.68 1.77 -21.31
CA LYS A 384 -34.44 2.64 -22.20
C LYS A 384 -34.18 4.10 -21.81
N ALA A 385 -34.00 4.97 -22.81
CA ALA A 385 -33.86 6.40 -22.59
C ALA A 385 -35.17 7.00 -22.05
N GLU A 386 -35.05 7.85 -21.04
CA GLU A 386 -36.12 8.76 -20.65
C GLU A 386 -36.02 10.04 -21.48
N GLY A 387 -37.16 10.57 -21.90
CA GLY A 387 -37.24 11.75 -22.76
C GLY A 387 -37.88 11.47 -24.12
N GLY A 388 -37.86 12.48 -24.98
CA GLY A 388 -38.70 12.48 -26.20
C GLY A 388 -38.03 11.92 -27.45
N ASN A 389 -36.70 12.00 -27.54
CA ASN A 389 -35.91 11.62 -28.71
C ASN A 389 -34.40 11.78 -28.41
N LYS A 390 -33.56 11.51 -29.43
CA LYS A 390 -32.10 11.61 -29.35
C LYS A 390 -31.55 12.97 -28.91
N ASP A 391 -32.27 14.07 -29.11
CA ASP A 391 -31.83 15.42 -28.76
C ASP A 391 -32.33 15.85 -27.36
N ASN A 392 -33.10 15.00 -26.68
CA ASN A 392 -33.70 15.30 -25.39
C ASN A 392 -33.85 14.02 -24.56
N ILE A 393 -32.72 13.56 -24.00
CA ILE A 393 -32.65 12.46 -23.05
C ILE A 393 -32.45 13.06 -21.65
N THR A 394 -33.27 12.68 -20.68
CA THR A 394 -33.16 13.18 -19.30
C THR A 394 -32.48 12.19 -18.36
N GLY A 395 -32.36 10.94 -18.79
CA GLY A 395 -31.84 9.84 -17.98
C GLY A 395 -32.20 8.52 -18.65
N THR A 396 -32.27 7.46 -17.86
CA THR A 396 -32.75 6.15 -18.31
C THR A 396 -33.69 5.52 -17.30
N GLU A 397 -34.66 4.77 -17.80
CA GLU A 397 -35.50 3.92 -16.94
C GLU A 397 -34.63 2.86 -16.28
N SER A 398 -34.85 2.58 -15.00
CA SER A 398 -34.10 1.58 -14.25
C SER A 398 -34.44 0.15 -14.69
N LEU A 399 -33.49 -0.77 -14.48
CA LEU A 399 -33.77 -2.21 -14.46
C LEU A 399 -34.23 -2.57 -13.05
N GLU A 400 -35.51 -2.84 -12.87
CA GLU A 400 -36.06 -3.29 -11.57
C GLU A 400 -35.60 -4.72 -11.31
N PHE A 401 -35.00 -4.97 -10.14
CA PHE A 401 -34.48 -6.29 -9.78
C PHE A 401 -35.14 -6.80 -8.49
N GLU A 402 -36.07 -7.73 -8.66
CA GLU A 402 -36.84 -8.32 -7.57
C GLU A 402 -36.78 -9.84 -7.66
N ASN A 403 -36.41 -10.49 -6.56
CA ASN A 403 -36.37 -11.94 -6.42
C ASN A 403 -35.69 -12.67 -7.61
N GLY A 404 -34.56 -12.15 -8.09
CA GLY A 404 -33.78 -12.75 -9.17
C GLY A 404 -34.32 -12.50 -10.59
N VAL A 405 -35.30 -11.62 -10.75
CA VAL A 405 -35.89 -11.26 -12.05
C VAL A 405 -35.66 -9.79 -12.36
N LEU A 406 -35.09 -9.49 -13.53
CA LEU A 406 -35.03 -8.14 -14.06
C LEU A 406 -36.32 -7.83 -14.81
N ALA A 407 -36.95 -6.70 -14.51
CA ALA A 407 -38.06 -6.13 -15.25
C ALA A 407 -37.66 -4.76 -15.83
N TYR A 408 -37.97 -4.54 -17.11
CA TYR A 408 -37.58 -3.32 -17.83
C TYR A 408 -38.41 -3.15 -19.12
N ASN A 409 -38.39 -1.97 -19.72
CA ASN A 409 -39.03 -1.75 -21.02
C ASN A 409 -38.04 -1.82 -22.18
N ASP A 410 -38.47 -2.36 -23.31
CA ASP A 410 -37.73 -2.26 -24.57
C ASP A 410 -37.78 -0.85 -25.16
N SER A 411 -37.03 -0.61 -26.24
CA SER A 411 -36.99 0.67 -26.97
C SER A 411 -38.35 1.21 -27.42
N THR A 412 -39.39 0.37 -27.51
CA THR A 412 -40.76 0.76 -27.88
C THR A 412 -41.71 0.90 -26.69
N GLY A 413 -41.22 0.67 -25.46
CA GLY A 413 -42.00 0.74 -24.24
C GLY A 413 -42.75 -0.54 -23.91
N ASN A 414 -42.44 -1.69 -24.52
CA ASN A 414 -43.05 -2.95 -24.13
C ASN A 414 -42.30 -3.54 -22.92
N PRO A 415 -43.03 -3.99 -21.88
CA PRO A 415 -42.42 -4.67 -20.75
C PRO A 415 -41.70 -5.95 -21.16
N GLN A 416 -40.51 -6.14 -20.62
CA GLN A 416 -39.64 -7.30 -20.73
C GLN A 416 -39.31 -7.83 -19.35
N THR A 417 -39.03 -9.13 -19.27
CA THR A 417 -38.47 -9.76 -18.08
C THR A 417 -37.32 -10.69 -18.44
N GLU A 418 -36.31 -10.75 -17.58
CA GLU A 418 -35.19 -11.69 -17.69
C GLU A 418 -34.94 -12.33 -16.32
N ASN A 419 -35.06 -13.65 -16.25
CA ASN A 419 -34.63 -14.40 -15.07
C ASN A 419 -33.10 -14.43 -15.06
N VAL A 420 -32.47 -13.83 -14.05
CA VAL A 420 -31.02 -13.75 -13.97
C VAL A 420 -30.43 -15.14 -13.73
N SER A 421 -29.57 -15.58 -14.66
CA SER A 421 -28.84 -16.83 -14.54
C SER A 421 -27.41 -16.56 -14.07
N LEU A 422 -26.98 -17.22 -12.99
CA LEU A 422 -25.62 -17.08 -12.44
C LEU A 422 -24.52 -17.71 -13.33
N ASP A 423 -24.91 -18.45 -14.37
CA ASP A 423 -24.01 -19.00 -15.39
C ASP A 423 -23.79 -18.03 -16.57
N LYS A 424 -24.64 -17.01 -16.70
CA LYS A 424 -24.50 -15.96 -17.70
C LYS A 424 -23.74 -14.76 -17.13
N LYS A 425 -23.05 -14.05 -18.01
CA LYS A 425 -22.43 -12.76 -17.70
C LYS A 425 -23.29 -11.64 -18.27
N TYR A 426 -23.64 -10.67 -17.44
CA TYR A 426 -24.43 -9.52 -17.85
C TYR A 426 -23.55 -8.28 -17.94
N ILE A 427 -23.86 -7.39 -18.88
CA ILE A 427 -23.37 -6.01 -18.90
C ILE A 427 -24.61 -5.13 -18.90
N LEU A 428 -24.86 -4.45 -17.79
CA LEU A 428 -25.99 -3.54 -17.64
C LEU A 428 -25.49 -2.12 -17.84
N ASN A 429 -26.14 -1.34 -18.70
CA ASN A 429 -25.76 0.04 -18.97
C ASN A 429 -26.96 0.98 -18.80
N GLY A 430 -26.78 2.03 -18.00
CA GLY A 430 -27.72 3.12 -17.87
C GLY A 430 -27.06 4.45 -17.53
N ILE A 431 -27.86 5.52 -17.53
CA ILE A 431 -27.41 6.86 -17.19
C ILE A 431 -27.63 7.09 -15.69
N THR A 432 -28.89 7.03 -15.28
CA THR A 432 -29.40 7.23 -13.91
C THR A 432 -29.89 5.91 -13.36
N ASP A 433 -29.59 5.62 -12.08
CA ASP A 433 -30.16 4.50 -11.31
C ASP A 433 -30.27 3.20 -12.11
N THR A 434 -29.15 2.75 -12.70
CA THR A 434 -29.17 1.71 -13.75
C THR A 434 -29.85 0.42 -13.28
N LEU A 435 -29.47 -0.07 -12.11
CA LEU A 435 -30.11 -1.20 -11.44
C LEU A 435 -30.86 -0.68 -10.21
N LEU A 436 -32.17 -0.85 -10.18
CA LEU A 436 -33.01 -0.54 -9.03
C LEU A 436 -33.33 -1.85 -8.29
N VAL A 437 -32.71 -2.04 -7.13
CA VAL A 437 -32.80 -3.27 -6.34
C VAL A 437 -33.99 -3.18 -5.40
N SER A 438 -34.84 -4.19 -5.44
CA SER A 438 -35.98 -4.35 -4.53
C SER A 438 -35.78 -5.59 -3.64
N THR A 439 -36.87 -6.05 -3.04
CA THR A 439 -36.90 -7.20 -2.15
C THR A 439 -36.57 -8.53 -2.87
N GLY A 440 -36.27 -9.57 -2.07
CA GLY A 440 -35.94 -10.90 -2.57
C GLY A 440 -34.44 -11.18 -2.66
N ASP A 441 -34.08 -12.38 -3.12
CA ASP A 441 -32.69 -12.84 -3.18
C ASP A 441 -32.04 -12.46 -4.52
N ASN A 442 -31.57 -11.21 -4.63
CA ASN A 442 -31.02 -10.68 -5.87
C ASN A 442 -29.51 -10.93 -5.99
N LYS A 443 -29.08 -11.54 -7.11
CA LYS A 443 -27.71 -12.02 -7.28
C LYS A 443 -27.18 -11.81 -8.69
N PHE A 444 -25.93 -11.35 -8.79
CA PHE A 444 -25.14 -11.38 -10.03
C PHE A 444 -23.82 -12.11 -9.82
N ASN A 445 -23.34 -12.72 -10.91
CA ASN A 445 -22.06 -13.42 -10.96
C ASN A 445 -21.28 -13.00 -12.21
N ASN A 446 -19.99 -12.70 -12.06
CA ASN A 446 -19.06 -12.36 -13.15
C ASN A 446 -19.62 -11.35 -14.17
N SER A 447 -20.37 -10.36 -13.68
CA SER A 447 -21.10 -9.38 -14.49
C SER A 447 -20.52 -7.98 -14.34
N VAL A 448 -21.02 -7.02 -15.13
CA VAL A 448 -20.66 -5.60 -15.05
C VAL A 448 -21.94 -4.77 -14.98
N ILE A 449 -22.01 -3.84 -14.02
CA ILE A 449 -23.11 -2.91 -13.84
C ILE A 449 -22.56 -1.49 -14.00
N ASN A 450 -23.03 -0.78 -15.02
CA ASN A 450 -22.54 0.55 -15.39
C ASN A 450 -23.65 1.60 -15.27
N GLY A 451 -23.41 2.61 -14.44
CA GLY A 451 -24.09 3.90 -14.46
C GLY A 451 -23.14 4.99 -14.93
N HIS A 452 -23.64 5.97 -15.69
CA HIS A 452 -22.92 7.22 -15.86
C HIS A 452 -22.94 8.05 -14.58
N GLU A 453 -24.12 8.14 -13.98
CA GLU A 453 -24.35 8.60 -12.62
C GLU A 453 -24.39 7.35 -11.71
N THR A 454 -25.49 7.09 -11.02
CA THR A 454 -25.63 5.93 -10.11
C THR A 454 -25.80 4.61 -10.86
N ALA A 455 -25.02 3.60 -10.47
CA ALA A 455 -25.05 2.27 -11.07
C ALA A 455 -26.04 1.34 -10.38
N VAL A 456 -26.07 1.37 -9.04
CA VAL A 456 -26.97 0.57 -8.21
C VAL A 456 -27.68 1.47 -7.22
N LYS A 457 -29.00 1.34 -7.16
CA LYS A 457 -29.83 2.02 -6.18
C LYS A 457 -30.76 1.03 -5.51
N PHE A 458 -30.93 1.10 -4.20
CA PHE A 458 -31.97 0.35 -3.51
C PHE A 458 -33.28 1.14 -3.55
N ASP A 459 -34.39 0.43 -3.75
CA ASP A 459 -35.71 1.03 -3.85
C ASP A 459 -36.32 1.30 -2.46
N THR A 460 -37.48 1.94 -2.43
CA THR A 460 -38.16 2.31 -1.18
C THR A 460 -38.70 1.13 -0.37
N ALA A 461 -38.58 -0.12 -0.84
CA ALA A 461 -38.91 -1.31 -0.05
C ALA A 461 -37.67 -1.90 0.65
N GLY A 462 -36.49 -1.35 0.36
CA GLY A 462 -35.20 -1.92 0.67
C GLY A 462 -34.88 -3.13 -0.21
N GLY A 463 -33.72 -3.75 -0.01
CA GLY A 463 -33.35 -4.92 -0.80
C GLY A 463 -32.15 -5.70 -0.31
N ILE A 464 -31.92 -6.85 -0.94
CA ILE A 464 -30.73 -7.68 -0.71
C ILE A 464 -30.04 -7.89 -2.05
N LEU A 465 -28.82 -7.41 -2.21
CA LEU A 465 -27.99 -7.62 -3.39
C LEU A 465 -26.68 -8.34 -3.03
N THR A 466 -26.46 -9.51 -3.64
CA THR A 466 -25.17 -10.22 -3.57
C THR A 466 -24.47 -10.23 -4.92
N LEU A 467 -23.24 -9.72 -4.96
CA LEU A 467 -22.41 -9.61 -6.15
C LEU A 467 -21.17 -10.49 -6.01
N THR A 468 -21.02 -11.47 -6.90
CA THR A 468 -19.84 -12.37 -6.94
C THR A 468 -19.01 -12.08 -8.19
N GLY A 469 -17.73 -11.74 -8.03
CA GLY A 469 -16.82 -11.42 -9.16
C GLY A 469 -17.36 -10.34 -10.11
N THR A 470 -18.22 -9.44 -9.62
CA THR A 470 -18.96 -8.47 -10.42
C THR A 470 -18.38 -7.07 -10.23
N ILE A 471 -18.29 -6.30 -11.32
CA ILE A 471 -17.73 -4.94 -11.30
C ILE A 471 -18.89 -3.93 -11.39
N VAL A 472 -18.88 -2.94 -10.51
CA VAL A 472 -19.86 -1.86 -10.46
C VAL A 472 -19.16 -0.54 -10.74
N ASN A 473 -19.58 0.18 -11.78
CA ASN A 473 -19.00 1.44 -12.22
C ASN A 473 -20.06 2.53 -12.20
N GLY A 474 -19.85 3.61 -11.46
CA GLY A 474 -20.78 4.75 -11.37
C GLY A 474 -20.06 6.04 -10.98
N GLY A 475 -20.81 7.13 -10.82
CA GLY A 475 -20.26 8.43 -10.43
C GLY A 475 -19.26 9.02 -11.42
N ALA A 476 -19.39 8.68 -12.71
CA ALA A 476 -18.50 9.19 -13.75
C ALA A 476 -18.66 10.70 -13.97
N ASP A 477 -19.83 11.25 -13.63
CA ASP A 477 -20.13 12.68 -13.58
C ASP A 477 -19.33 13.44 -12.50
N GLY A 478 -18.77 12.72 -11.53
CA GLY A 478 -17.99 13.24 -10.42
C GLY A 478 -18.82 13.82 -9.28
N ILE A 479 -20.13 13.57 -9.28
CA ILE A 479 -21.06 14.03 -8.22
C ILE A 479 -21.79 12.84 -7.60
N SER A 480 -22.36 11.97 -8.43
CA SER A 480 -23.16 10.86 -7.93
C SER A 480 -22.32 9.76 -7.30
N ASP A 481 -22.88 9.08 -6.31
CA ASP A 481 -22.30 7.84 -5.79
C ASP A 481 -22.52 6.69 -6.77
N THR A 482 -21.66 5.68 -6.70
CA THR A 482 -21.79 4.48 -7.54
C THR A 482 -22.91 3.57 -7.06
N VAL A 483 -23.06 3.47 -5.73
CA VAL A 483 -24.12 2.73 -5.07
C VAL A 483 -24.80 3.66 -4.06
N THR A 484 -26.12 3.72 -4.10
CA THR A 484 -26.95 4.46 -3.14
C THR A 484 -27.97 3.53 -2.48
N GLY A 485 -28.09 3.55 -1.17
CA GLY A 485 -29.15 2.85 -0.44
C GLY A 485 -30.48 3.60 -0.49
N SER A 486 -31.40 3.23 0.40
CA SER A 486 -32.78 3.69 0.44
C SER A 486 -33.12 4.36 1.78
N ASP A 487 -34.41 4.46 2.11
CA ASP A 487 -34.88 4.91 3.42
C ASP A 487 -35.14 3.73 4.39
N ASN A 488 -34.89 2.50 3.94
CA ASN A 488 -35.10 1.27 4.71
C ASN A 488 -33.82 0.44 4.71
N GLY A 489 -33.72 -0.47 5.69
CA GLY A 489 -32.55 -1.34 5.81
C GLY A 489 -32.28 -2.17 4.56
N ASP A 490 -31.11 -1.95 3.98
CA ASP A 490 -30.58 -2.55 2.77
C ASP A 490 -29.45 -3.52 3.09
N THR A 491 -29.26 -4.51 2.23
CA THR A 491 -28.16 -5.45 2.35
C THR A 491 -27.36 -5.53 1.06
N LEU A 492 -26.09 -5.11 1.12
CA LEU A 492 -25.12 -5.26 0.04
C LEU A 492 -24.06 -6.28 0.44
N THR A 493 -23.76 -7.24 -0.43
CA THR A 493 -22.69 -8.22 -0.21
C THR A 493 -21.82 -8.36 -1.45
N LEU A 494 -20.51 -8.14 -1.29
CA LEU A 494 -19.51 -8.28 -2.35
C LEU A 494 -18.61 -9.47 -2.06
N GLN A 495 -18.38 -10.34 -3.04
CA GLN A 495 -17.60 -11.58 -2.87
C GLN A 495 -16.74 -11.89 -4.09
N SER A 496 -15.73 -12.75 -3.89
CA SER A 496 -14.95 -13.40 -4.97
C SER A 496 -14.38 -12.42 -6.01
N GLY A 497 -13.77 -11.32 -5.57
CA GLY A 497 -13.16 -10.36 -6.48
C GLY A 497 -14.12 -9.32 -7.07
N SER A 498 -15.31 -9.13 -6.49
CA SER A 498 -16.19 -8.00 -6.87
C SER A 498 -15.51 -6.65 -6.61
N ILE A 499 -15.76 -5.67 -7.47
CA ILE A 499 -15.11 -4.35 -7.42
C ILE A 499 -16.18 -3.26 -7.51
N VAL A 500 -16.08 -2.24 -6.66
CA VAL A 500 -16.88 -1.01 -6.77
C VAL A 500 -15.97 0.18 -7.09
N ASN A 501 -16.20 0.81 -8.24
CA ASN A 501 -15.41 1.92 -8.76
C ASN A 501 -16.09 3.26 -8.53
N GLY A 502 -16.06 3.73 -7.30
CA GLY A 502 -16.57 5.01 -6.85
C GLY A 502 -17.12 4.91 -5.43
N ASN A 503 -17.82 5.95 -4.99
CA ASN A 503 -18.33 6.05 -3.64
C ASN A 503 -19.58 5.17 -3.43
N ILE A 504 -19.81 4.81 -2.18
CA ILE A 504 -20.99 4.09 -1.70
C ILE A 504 -21.62 4.92 -0.58
N SER A 505 -22.91 5.21 -0.69
CA SER A 505 -23.73 5.82 0.37
C SER A 505 -24.91 4.91 0.65
N MET A 506 -25.06 4.38 1.87
CA MET A 506 -26.21 3.51 2.18
C MET A 506 -27.46 4.30 2.64
N GLU A 507 -27.34 5.62 2.81
CA GLU A 507 -28.45 6.55 3.09
C GLU A 507 -29.12 6.30 4.46
N ASN A 508 -30.42 6.02 4.55
CA ASN A 508 -31.09 5.83 5.84
C ASN A 508 -31.54 4.37 6.02
N GLY A 509 -31.77 4.01 7.28
CA GLY A 509 -32.29 2.70 7.64
C GLY A 509 -31.17 1.81 8.16
N ASN A 510 -31.52 0.70 8.82
CA ASN A 510 -30.50 -0.15 9.43
C ASN A 510 -29.85 -1.05 8.36
N ASP A 511 -28.72 -0.63 7.83
CA ASP A 511 -28.07 -1.24 6.68
C ASP A 511 -27.06 -2.31 7.07
N THR A 512 -26.84 -3.25 6.15
CA THR A 512 -25.81 -4.28 6.26
C THR A 512 -24.97 -4.33 5.00
N PHE A 513 -23.70 -3.96 5.11
CA PHE A 513 -22.75 -4.05 4.01
C PHE A 513 -21.62 -5.03 4.34
N VAL A 514 -21.43 -6.03 3.47
CA VAL A 514 -20.34 -7.01 3.58
C VAL A 514 -19.35 -6.84 2.41
N ILE A 515 -18.13 -6.43 2.74
CA ILE A 515 -16.96 -6.43 1.85
C ILE A 515 -16.23 -7.76 2.03
N GLY A 516 -16.72 -8.78 1.34
CA GLY A 516 -16.22 -10.15 1.44
C GLY A 516 -14.87 -10.37 0.77
N SER A 517 -14.23 -11.50 1.09
CA SER A 517 -12.84 -11.79 0.70
C SER A 517 -12.56 -11.57 -0.80
N GLY A 518 -11.46 -10.85 -1.07
CA GLY A 518 -11.01 -10.49 -2.41
C GLY A 518 -11.74 -9.31 -3.04
N ALA A 519 -12.80 -8.78 -2.42
CA ALA A 519 -13.49 -7.59 -2.93
C ALA A 519 -12.61 -6.33 -2.83
N THR A 520 -12.80 -5.38 -3.74
CA THR A 520 -12.06 -4.11 -3.78
C THR A 520 -13.01 -2.92 -3.84
N ILE A 521 -12.82 -1.93 -2.97
CA ILE A 521 -13.55 -0.66 -2.99
C ILE A 521 -12.59 0.48 -3.35
N ASN A 522 -12.86 1.17 -4.46
CA ASN A 522 -12.03 2.24 -5.02
C ASN A 522 -12.55 3.66 -4.73
N GLY A 523 -13.57 3.80 -3.89
CA GLY A 523 -14.06 5.08 -3.37
C GLY A 523 -14.37 4.99 -1.88
N ASN A 524 -14.99 6.05 -1.36
CA ASN A 524 -15.36 6.12 0.06
C ASN A 524 -16.64 5.32 0.33
N THR A 525 -16.76 4.80 1.55
CA THR A 525 -17.97 4.15 2.04
C THR A 525 -18.57 4.99 3.15
N ASN A 526 -19.85 5.35 3.00
CA ASN A 526 -20.67 6.00 4.01
C ASN A 526 -21.88 5.10 4.31
N MET A 527 -22.08 4.69 5.56
CA MET A 527 -23.25 3.88 5.93
C MET A 527 -24.50 4.75 6.13
N GLY A 528 -24.35 5.99 6.60
CA GLY A 528 -25.43 6.97 6.57
C GLY A 528 -26.13 7.10 7.92
N ASP A 529 -27.45 7.18 7.95
CA ASP A 529 -28.24 7.36 9.17
C ASP A 529 -28.82 6.04 9.66
N ASN A 530 -29.00 5.91 10.98
CA ASN A 530 -29.47 4.74 11.74
C ASN A 530 -28.36 3.76 12.14
N ASP A 531 -28.73 2.59 12.68
CA ASP A 531 -27.77 1.68 13.30
C ASP A 531 -27.27 0.66 12.26
N ASP A 532 -26.10 0.92 11.69
CA ASP A 532 -25.58 0.16 10.55
C ASP A 532 -24.52 -0.88 10.91
N ILE A 533 -24.35 -1.85 10.00
CA ILE A 533 -23.34 -2.89 10.11
C ILE A 533 -22.49 -2.96 8.85
N LEU A 534 -21.24 -2.54 8.95
CA LEU A 534 -20.21 -2.79 7.95
C LEU A 534 -19.34 -3.98 8.37
N THR A 535 -19.21 -4.99 7.52
CA THR A 535 -18.29 -6.13 7.72
C THR A 535 -17.23 -6.15 6.64
N VAL A 536 -15.96 -6.10 7.05
CA VAL A 536 -14.79 -6.27 6.18
C VAL A 536 -14.17 -7.62 6.44
N GLU A 537 -14.13 -8.47 5.42
CA GLU A 537 -13.47 -9.78 5.52
C GLU A 537 -11.98 -9.71 5.14
N ALA A 538 -11.22 -10.67 5.66
CA ALA A 538 -9.80 -10.77 5.36
C ALA A 538 -9.53 -11.05 3.86
N GLY A 539 -8.51 -10.36 3.32
CA GLY A 539 -8.19 -10.38 1.89
C GLY A 539 -8.95 -9.36 1.04
N SER A 540 -9.85 -8.56 1.63
CA SER A 540 -10.46 -7.41 0.97
C SER A 540 -9.51 -6.21 0.88
N ILE A 541 -9.74 -5.33 -0.09
CA ILE A 541 -8.94 -4.13 -0.33
C ILE A 541 -9.83 -2.89 -0.28
N ILE A 542 -9.41 -1.89 0.49
CA ILE A 542 -10.16 -0.66 0.72
C ILE A 542 -9.25 0.53 0.41
N ASN A 543 -9.52 1.22 -0.70
CA ASN A 543 -8.74 2.37 -1.16
C ASN A 543 -9.34 3.74 -0.75
N GLY A 544 -10.57 3.76 -0.20
CA GLY A 544 -11.22 4.98 0.33
C GLY A 544 -11.43 4.95 1.84
N THR A 545 -12.05 6.01 2.36
CA THR A 545 -12.40 6.11 3.80
C THR A 545 -13.60 5.26 4.15
N LEU A 546 -13.72 4.90 5.43
CA LEU A 546 -14.90 4.24 5.99
C LEU A 546 -15.58 5.19 6.98
N ASN A 547 -16.85 5.49 6.75
CA ASN A 547 -17.68 6.32 7.62
C ASN A 547 -18.93 5.55 8.02
N GLY A 548 -19.23 5.48 9.32
CA GLY A 548 -20.51 4.91 9.79
C GLY A 548 -21.62 5.92 9.53
N GLY A 549 -21.53 7.10 10.12
CA GLY A 549 -22.46 8.19 9.87
C GLY A 549 -23.18 8.58 11.16
N THR A 550 -24.50 8.63 11.15
CA THR A 550 -25.27 8.96 12.34
C THR A 550 -26.02 7.75 12.87
N GLY A 551 -25.78 7.39 14.13
CA GLY A 551 -26.48 6.26 14.74
C GLY A 551 -25.61 5.59 15.77
N ASN A 552 -25.83 4.30 15.99
CA ASN A 552 -24.92 3.44 16.72
C ASN A 552 -24.40 2.34 15.78
N ASP A 553 -23.39 2.70 15.02
CA ASP A 553 -22.84 1.93 13.92
C ASP A 553 -21.81 0.90 14.39
N THR A 554 -21.69 -0.18 13.62
CA THR A 554 -20.79 -1.28 13.89
C THR A 554 -19.91 -1.63 12.70
N LEU A 555 -18.59 -1.52 12.88
CA LEU A 555 -17.57 -2.01 11.95
C LEU A 555 -16.97 -3.33 12.44
N ASN A 556 -17.19 -4.41 11.70
CA ASN A 556 -16.66 -5.73 11.98
C ASN A 556 -15.51 -6.09 11.04
N PHE A 557 -14.34 -6.40 11.58
CA PHE A 557 -13.23 -6.99 10.84
C PHE A 557 -13.17 -8.50 11.09
N ASN A 558 -13.56 -9.29 10.09
CA ASN A 558 -13.78 -10.73 10.23
C ASN A 558 -12.85 -11.56 9.32
N SER A 559 -12.67 -12.84 9.69
CA SER A 559 -12.15 -13.83 8.74
C SER A 559 -13.28 -14.32 7.82
N PRO A 560 -12.98 -14.74 6.58
CA PRO A 560 -13.98 -15.31 5.69
C PRO A 560 -14.63 -16.56 6.30
N VAL A 561 -15.94 -16.72 6.10
CA VAL A 561 -16.70 -17.90 6.58
C VAL A 561 -16.19 -19.19 5.93
N ILE A 562 -15.73 -19.12 4.68
CA ILE A 562 -15.11 -20.23 3.95
C ILE A 562 -13.60 -20.00 3.95
N ARG A 563 -12.85 -20.80 4.70
CA ARG A 563 -11.39 -20.74 4.75
C ARG A 563 -10.79 -21.05 3.37
N THR A 564 -10.51 -20.02 2.58
CA THR A 564 -9.60 -20.11 1.45
C THR A 564 -8.15 -20.15 1.97
N THR A 565 -7.22 -20.68 1.18
CA THR A 565 -5.80 -20.83 1.57
C THR A 565 -5.05 -19.50 1.71
N THR A 566 -5.70 -18.37 1.46
CA THR A 566 -5.15 -17.02 1.64
C THR A 566 -5.34 -16.59 3.09
N ASN A 567 -4.35 -16.88 3.94
CA ASN A 567 -4.19 -16.28 5.27
C ASN A 567 -3.86 -14.78 5.14
N GLY A 568 -4.73 -13.98 4.51
CA GLY A 568 -4.57 -12.53 4.41
C GLY A 568 -5.03 -11.85 5.70
N GLY A 569 -4.33 -10.80 6.14
CA GLY A 569 -4.87 -9.83 7.10
C GLY A 569 -5.71 -8.77 6.39
N ILE A 570 -6.15 -7.76 7.14
CA ILE A 570 -6.80 -6.54 6.63
C ILE A 570 -5.89 -5.37 6.90
N ASN A 571 -5.58 -4.59 5.86
CA ASN A 571 -4.72 -3.42 5.95
C ASN A 571 -5.56 -2.17 5.70
N ILE A 572 -5.52 -1.21 6.63
CA ILE A 572 -6.25 0.05 6.52
C ILE A 572 -5.26 1.20 6.39
N GLN A 573 -5.33 1.91 5.25
CA GLN A 573 -4.46 3.02 4.90
C GLN A 573 -5.22 4.35 4.75
N ARG A 574 -6.52 4.35 5.04
CA ARG A 574 -7.41 5.52 4.99
C ARG A 574 -8.14 5.65 6.32
N ASN A 575 -8.72 6.82 6.55
CA ASN A 575 -9.37 7.13 7.82
C ASN A 575 -10.65 6.31 8.04
N ILE A 576 -10.92 6.05 9.31
CA ILE A 576 -12.18 5.47 9.82
C ILE A 576 -12.81 6.53 10.73
N SER A 577 -14.09 6.79 10.58
CA SER A 577 -14.83 7.73 11.40
C SER A 577 -16.26 7.24 11.67
N GLU A 578 -16.87 7.79 12.72
CA GLU A 578 -18.30 7.67 12.99
C GLU A 578 -18.79 6.22 13.11
N PHE A 579 -17.95 5.31 13.63
CA PHE A 579 -18.37 3.95 14.01
C PHE A 579 -18.25 3.80 15.53
N GLU A 580 -19.37 3.84 16.25
CA GLU A 580 -19.38 3.74 17.72
C GLU A 580 -18.77 2.41 18.19
N ASN A 581 -18.95 1.34 17.42
CA ASN A 581 -18.47 0.01 17.75
C ASN A 581 -17.53 -0.54 16.66
N ILE A 582 -16.28 -0.84 17.02
CA ILE A 582 -15.31 -1.49 16.12
C ILE A 582 -14.91 -2.84 16.71
N ASN A 583 -15.18 -3.92 15.98
CA ASN A 583 -14.88 -5.28 16.40
C ASN A 583 -13.74 -5.88 15.55
N ILE A 584 -12.66 -6.29 16.21
CA ILE A 584 -11.51 -6.93 15.58
C ILE A 584 -11.56 -8.44 15.85
N ASN A 585 -11.95 -9.23 14.84
CA ASN A 585 -12.07 -10.69 14.95
C ASN A 585 -11.09 -11.44 14.03
N THR A 586 -10.19 -10.72 13.38
CA THR A 586 -9.13 -11.24 12.51
C THR A 586 -7.86 -10.40 12.64
N ASN A 587 -6.84 -10.67 11.84
CA ASN A 587 -5.63 -9.84 11.77
C ASN A 587 -5.91 -8.52 11.03
N VAL A 588 -5.78 -7.40 11.72
CA VAL A 588 -5.97 -6.04 11.20
C VAL A 588 -4.73 -5.22 11.46
N THR A 589 -4.26 -4.48 10.46
CA THR A 589 -3.17 -3.49 10.60
C THR A 589 -3.70 -2.11 10.27
N LEU A 590 -3.59 -1.18 11.23
CA LEU A 590 -3.81 0.24 11.00
C LEU A 590 -2.45 0.91 10.77
N PHE A 591 -2.31 1.55 9.62
CA PHE A 591 -1.08 2.26 9.25
C PHE A 591 -1.00 3.62 9.96
N GLU A 592 0.19 4.19 9.99
CA GLU A 592 0.50 5.44 10.68
C GLU A 592 0.27 6.69 9.81
N LYS A 593 0.32 6.54 8.48
CA LYS A 593 0.10 7.62 7.49
C LYS A 593 -1.04 7.30 6.53
N THR A 594 -1.59 8.37 5.96
CA THR A 594 -2.56 8.37 4.85
C THR A 594 -2.19 9.48 3.86
N VAL A 595 -2.75 9.43 2.65
CA VAL A 595 -2.63 10.51 1.66
C VAL A 595 -4.03 10.91 1.21
N ALA A 596 -4.33 12.20 1.30
CA ALA A 596 -5.59 12.77 0.82
C ALA A 596 -5.60 12.89 -0.71
N ASP A 597 -6.77 13.15 -1.28
CA ASP A 597 -6.96 13.24 -2.73
C ASP A 597 -6.16 14.39 -3.39
N ASP A 598 -5.82 15.42 -2.60
CA ASP A 598 -4.93 16.52 -3.01
C ASP A 598 -3.43 16.17 -2.92
N GLY A 599 -3.10 14.93 -2.58
CA GLY A 599 -1.72 14.45 -2.43
C GLY A 599 -1.03 14.88 -1.14
N SER A 600 -1.74 15.51 -0.19
CA SER A 600 -1.17 15.83 1.12
C SER A 600 -1.03 14.57 1.98
N VAL A 601 0.14 14.42 2.61
CA VAL A 601 0.39 13.34 3.58
C VAL A 601 -0.15 13.77 4.94
N GLY A 602 -0.94 12.90 5.54
CA GLY A 602 -1.48 13.06 6.89
C GLY A 602 -1.23 11.82 7.74
N ASP A 603 -1.61 11.91 9.00
CA ASP A 603 -1.68 10.73 9.86
C ASP A 603 -3.02 10.05 9.66
N LEU A 604 -3.00 8.72 9.64
CA LEU A 604 -4.24 7.96 9.64
C LEU A 604 -4.95 8.19 10.98
N THR A 605 -6.28 8.32 10.95
CA THR A 605 -7.08 8.49 12.16
C THR A 605 -8.23 7.50 12.21
N VAL A 606 -8.50 7.00 13.42
CA VAL A 606 -9.79 6.44 13.82
C VAL A 606 -10.42 7.44 14.77
N THR A 607 -11.63 7.92 14.47
CA THR A 607 -12.37 8.86 15.33
C THR A 607 -13.75 8.31 15.68
N ASP A 608 -14.31 8.85 16.77
CA ASP A 608 -15.69 8.62 17.20
C ASP A 608 -16.03 7.15 17.55
N ALA A 609 -15.01 6.31 17.71
CA ALA A 609 -15.16 4.95 18.17
C ALA A 609 -15.29 4.92 19.70
N GLU A 610 -16.51 4.73 20.20
CA GLU A 610 -16.79 4.57 21.62
C GLU A 610 -16.19 3.26 22.17
N ASN A 611 -16.31 2.16 21.43
CA ASN A 611 -15.88 0.83 21.84
C ASN A 611 -15.07 0.13 20.74
N ILE A 612 -13.77 -0.07 20.97
CA ILE A 612 -12.91 -0.93 20.14
C ILE A 612 -12.70 -2.25 20.86
N THR A 613 -13.28 -3.34 20.33
CA THR A 613 -13.24 -4.67 20.95
C THR A 613 -12.38 -5.63 20.13
N ILE A 614 -11.34 -6.18 20.74
CA ILE A 614 -10.52 -7.22 20.11
C ILE A 614 -10.98 -8.59 20.59
N GLY A 615 -11.62 -9.36 19.71
CA GLY A 615 -12.14 -10.70 20.02
C GLY A 615 -11.03 -11.76 20.10
N ALA A 616 -11.37 -12.99 20.52
CA ALA A 616 -10.41 -14.07 20.79
C ALA A 616 -9.43 -14.38 19.64
N ASN A 617 -9.90 -14.27 18.39
CA ASN A 617 -9.10 -14.52 17.18
C ASN A 617 -8.56 -13.24 16.56
N GLY A 618 -8.86 -12.09 17.16
CA GLY A 618 -8.47 -10.78 16.69
C GLY A 618 -7.04 -10.43 17.07
N ILE A 619 -6.32 -9.86 16.10
CA ILE A 619 -5.04 -9.19 16.33
C ILE A 619 -5.14 -7.81 15.69
N LEU A 620 -5.17 -6.76 16.51
CA LEU A 620 -5.04 -5.39 16.06
C LEU A 620 -3.57 -4.98 16.14
N THR A 621 -2.97 -4.68 15.00
CA THR A 621 -1.60 -4.15 14.90
C THR A 621 -1.65 -2.67 14.59
N LEU A 622 -1.05 -1.85 15.43
CA LEU A 622 -0.87 -0.42 15.17
C LEU A 622 0.56 -0.18 14.70
N ARG A 623 0.71 0.41 13.51
CA ARG A 623 2.00 0.98 13.12
C ARG A 623 2.22 2.30 13.83
N ILE A 624 3.45 2.52 14.26
CA ILE A 624 3.84 3.68 15.07
C ILE A 624 4.84 4.53 14.28
N ASP A 625 4.49 5.78 14.02
CA ASP A 625 5.44 6.82 13.62
C ASP A 625 6.15 7.34 14.87
N ILE A 626 7.29 6.73 15.17
CA ILE A 626 8.14 7.08 16.32
C ILE A 626 8.72 8.50 16.23
N SER A 627 8.74 9.11 15.05
CA SER A 627 9.26 10.47 14.84
C SER A 627 8.25 11.54 15.26
N LYS A 628 6.96 11.19 15.28
CA LYS A 628 5.89 12.11 15.66
C LYS A 628 5.71 12.17 17.17
N LEU A 629 6.28 13.22 17.75
CA LEU A 629 6.17 13.52 19.18
C LEU A 629 5.02 14.49 19.48
N GLY A 630 4.36 14.27 20.61
CA GLY A 630 3.29 15.11 21.12
C GLY A 630 3.79 16.49 21.55
N THR A 631 2.84 17.41 21.68
CA THR A 631 3.08 18.75 22.23
C THR A 631 2.30 18.91 23.54
N LEU A 632 2.62 19.94 24.33
CA LEU A 632 1.92 20.26 25.58
C LEU A 632 1.89 19.08 26.58
N GLY A 633 0.71 18.57 26.93
CA GLY A 633 0.53 17.50 27.92
C GLY A 633 1.20 16.17 27.55
N ASP A 634 1.50 15.98 26.26
CA ASP A 634 2.21 14.82 25.71
C ASP A 634 3.59 15.18 25.13
N ALA A 635 4.19 16.29 25.60
CA ALA A 635 5.53 16.68 25.18
C ALA A 635 6.54 15.53 25.33
N SER A 636 7.25 15.23 24.25
CA SER A 636 8.27 14.16 24.15
C SER A 636 7.72 12.72 24.21
N LYS A 637 6.41 12.52 24.14
CA LYS A 637 5.80 11.20 23.98
C LYS A 637 5.49 10.93 22.51
N ILE A 638 5.54 9.68 22.08
CA ILE A 638 5.17 9.28 20.73
C ILE A 638 3.64 9.32 20.61
N VAL A 639 3.14 10.00 19.57
CA VAL A 639 1.70 10.18 19.29
C VAL A 639 1.32 9.79 17.86
N GLY A 640 2.28 9.30 17.08
CA GLY A 640 2.10 8.92 15.69
C GLY A 640 1.44 7.56 15.53
N HIS A 641 0.15 7.44 15.78
CA HIS A 641 -0.62 6.23 15.46
C HIS A 641 -2.11 6.54 15.29
N ALA A 642 -2.81 5.60 14.67
CA ALA A 642 -4.21 5.72 14.26
C ALA A 642 -5.20 6.10 15.38
N LEU A 643 -4.95 5.65 16.61
CA LEU A 643 -5.88 5.79 17.73
C LEU A 643 -5.62 7.02 18.62
N TYR A 644 -4.59 7.83 18.35
CA TYR A 644 -4.26 8.96 19.24
C TYR A 644 -5.40 9.98 19.38
N GLY A 645 -6.16 10.20 18.31
CA GLY A 645 -7.27 11.16 18.27
C GLY A 645 -8.61 10.62 18.78
N ASN A 646 -8.72 9.32 19.07
CA ASN A 646 -9.97 8.72 19.52
C ASN A 646 -10.23 9.01 21.01
N THR A 647 -11.51 9.00 21.41
CA THR A 647 -11.95 9.33 22.78
C THR A 647 -12.64 8.19 23.51
N GLY A 648 -12.88 7.06 22.85
CA GLY A 648 -13.51 5.88 23.46
C GLY A 648 -12.51 4.94 24.13
N ILE A 649 -12.96 3.71 24.37
CA ILE A 649 -12.21 2.66 25.07
C ILE A 649 -11.80 1.54 24.11
N ILE A 650 -10.57 1.06 24.26
CA ILE A 650 -10.10 -0.18 23.62
C ILE A 650 -9.96 -1.29 24.65
N LYS A 651 -10.54 -2.46 24.35
CA LYS A 651 -10.54 -3.64 25.22
C LYS A 651 -10.23 -4.92 24.44
N SER A 652 -9.74 -5.91 25.17
CA SER A 652 -9.57 -7.28 24.65
C SER A 652 -10.60 -8.21 25.31
N GLU A 653 -11.39 -8.88 24.49
CA GLU A 653 -12.26 -9.97 24.93
C GLU A 653 -11.64 -11.33 24.61
N THR A 654 -11.68 -12.26 25.57
CA THR A 654 -11.36 -13.67 25.33
C THR A 654 -9.96 -13.96 24.72
N GLY A 655 -8.98 -13.08 24.95
CA GLY A 655 -7.57 -13.29 24.56
C GLY A 655 -7.13 -12.65 23.24
N GLY A 656 -7.95 -11.75 22.67
CA GLY A 656 -7.56 -10.91 21.54
C GLY A 656 -6.34 -10.06 21.82
N LYS A 657 -5.54 -9.73 20.79
CA LYS A 657 -4.24 -9.07 20.96
C LYS A 657 -4.18 -7.67 20.36
N LEU A 658 -3.60 -6.74 21.11
CA LEU A 658 -3.16 -5.44 20.63
C LEU A 658 -1.63 -5.47 20.48
N LEU A 659 -1.12 -5.24 19.28
CA LEU A 659 0.32 -5.24 18.99
C LEU A 659 0.76 -3.87 18.46
N LEU A 660 1.88 -3.37 18.98
CA LEU A 660 2.51 -2.15 18.47
C LEU A 660 3.75 -2.50 17.65
N VAL A 661 3.87 -1.94 16.45
CA VAL A 661 5.11 -2.00 15.65
C VAL A 661 6.01 -0.87 16.10
N VAL A 662 6.99 -1.18 16.96
CA VAL A 662 7.83 -0.19 17.66
C VAL A 662 9.29 -0.19 17.17
N ASN A 663 9.52 -0.60 15.92
CA ASN A 663 10.87 -0.66 15.36
C ASN A 663 11.50 0.74 15.40
N GLY A 664 12.71 0.84 15.96
CA GLY A 664 13.38 2.12 16.18
C GLY A 664 12.98 2.87 17.46
N ALA A 665 11.95 2.45 18.21
CA ALA A 665 11.62 3.07 19.48
C ALA A 665 12.69 2.75 20.54
N GLY A 666 13.25 3.79 21.17
CA GLY A 666 14.21 3.63 22.27
C GLY A 666 13.58 2.96 23.49
N ASN A 667 14.40 2.30 24.31
CA ASN A 667 13.96 1.74 25.58
C ASN A 667 13.46 2.87 26.49
N GLU A 668 12.36 2.61 27.20
CA GLU A 668 11.63 3.58 28.02
C GLU A 668 10.89 4.69 27.25
N SER A 669 10.84 4.64 25.91
CA SER A 669 9.98 5.53 25.12
C SER A 669 8.52 5.39 25.53
N ILE A 670 7.83 6.52 25.68
CA ILE A 670 6.41 6.56 26.06
C ILE A 670 5.56 6.76 24.81
N ILE A 671 4.55 5.92 24.64
CA ILE A 671 3.51 6.04 23.61
C ILE A 671 2.24 6.52 24.31
N SER A 672 1.70 7.65 23.85
CA SER A 672 0.44 8.22 24.35
C SER A 672 -0.70 7.85 23.41
N PHE A 673 -1.79 7.33 23.97
CA PHE A 673 -3.06 7.09 23.26
C PHE A 673 -3.99 8.32 23.31
N GLY A 674 -3.48 9.48 23.72
CA GLY A 674 -4.26 10.71 23.77
C GLY A 674 -5.46 10.57 24.72
N SER A 675 -6.67 10.69 24.20
CA SER A 675 -7.90 10.50 24.99
C SER A 675 -8.47 9.09 24.96
N THR A 676 -7.85 8.16 24.22
CA THR A 676 -8.32 6.77 24.16
C THR A 676 -7.97 6.04 25.44
N GLU A 677 -8.99 5.47 26.08
CA GLU A 677 -8.84 4.70 27.30
C GLU A 677 -8.38 3.27 27.00
N LEU A 678 -7.36 2.80 27.72
CA LEU A 678 -6.90 1.42 27.67
C LEU A 678 -7.58 0.62 28.78
N ASP A 679 -8.45 -0.31 28.43
CA ASP A 679 -9.13 -1.15 29.41
C ASP A 679 -8.15 -2.09 30.15
N ASN A 680 -8.50 -2.46 31.38
CA ASN A 680 -7.70 -3.37 32.21
C ASN A 680 -7.59 -4.79 31.63
N SER A 681 -8.41 -5.16 30.64
CA SER A 681 -8.26 -6.41 29.88
C SER A 681 -7.02 -6.44 28.98
N LEU A 682 -6.40 -5.29 28.70
CA LEU A 682 -5.13 -5.19 28.00
C LEU A 682 -3.95 -5.40 28.96
N ILE A 683 -3.60 -6.67 29.14
CA ILE A 683 -2.49 -7.09 29.99
C ILE A 683 -1.18 -6.82 29.25
N THR A 684 -0.37 -5.93 29.82
CA THR A 684 0.96 -5.59 29.32
C THR A 684 2.02 -6.60 29.81
N GLY A 685 3.22 -6.53 29.21
CA GLY A 685 4.39 -7.33 29.58
C GLY A 685 4.53 -8.62 28.77
N SER A 686 5.63 -9.35 29.04
CA SER A 686 6.02 -10.52 28.24
C SER A 686 5.03 -11.68 28.39
N GLY A 687 4.20 -11.89 27.36
CA GLY A 687 3.13 -12.89 27.36
C GLY A 687 1.74 -12.33 27.66
N GLY A 688 1.64 -11.00 27.84
CA GLY A 688 0.38 -10.28 27.81
C GLY A 688 -0.25 -10.27 26.42
N ASN A 689 -1.50 -9.82 26.35
CA ASN A 689 -2.21 -9.64 25.09
C ASN A 689 -2.04 -8.22 24.51
N PHE A 690 -1.47 -7.29 25.29
CA PHE A 690 -1.01 -6.00 24.82
C PHE A 690 0.51 -5.97 24.81
N ASP A 691 1.11 -6.11 23.63
CA ASP A 691 2.56 -6.26 23.47
C ASP A 691 3.04 -5.59 22.18
N THR A 692 4.27 -5.89 21.75
CA THR A 692 4.82 -5.43 20.47
C THR A 692 4.93 -6.57 19.46
N THR A 693 5.10 -6.26 18.18
CA THR A 693 5.51 -7.25 17.18
C THR A 693 6.98 -7.68 17.36
N SER A 694 7.78 -6.89 18.08
CA SER A 694 9.18 -7.18 18.36
C SER A 694 9.35 -8.30 19.40
N LYS A 695 10.26 -9.23 19.09
CA LYS A 695 10.78 -10.27 20.00
C LYS A 695 11.75 -9.72 21.04
N LEU A 696 12.25 -8.50 20.86
CA LEU A 696 13.22 -7.86 21.76
C LEU A 696 12.57 -6.85 22.72
N HIS A 697 11.45 -6.27 22.32
CA HIS A 697 10.72 -5.29 23.13
C HIS A 697 9.39 -5.87 23.64
N THR A 698 8.89 -5.25 24.70
CA THR A 698 7.56 -5.47 25.24
C THR A 698 6.96 -4.14 25.70
N ILE A 699 5.69 -4.15 26.05
CA ILE A 699 4.98 -2.98 26.56
C ILE A 699 4.81 -3.10 28.07
N GLU A 700 4.99 -2.01 28.81
CA GLU A 700 4.68 -1.90 30.24
C GLU A 700 3.68 -0.78 30.49
N SER A 701 2.71 -1.01 31.38
CA SER A 701 1.81 0.02 31.88
C SER A 701 2.55 1.06 32.74
N ILE A 702 2.03 2.28 32.78
CA ILE A 702 2.56 3.36 33.63
C ILE A 702 1.59 3.60 34.79
N ASP A 703 2.06 3.50 36.03
CA ASP A 703 1.24 3.72 37.22
C ASP A 703 0.60 5.11 37.20
N GLY A 704 -0.73 5.15 37.32
CA GLY A 704 -1.51 6.40 37.34
C GLY A 704 -1.80 7.00 35.96
N ALA A 705 -1.42 6.33 34.86
CA ALA A 705 -1.81 6.71 33.50
C ALA A 705 -2.54 5.54 32.80
N ASN A 706 -3.81 5.75 32.48
CA ASN A 706 -4.70 4.75 31.84
C ASN A 706 -4.71 4.82 30.30
N ASN A 707 -3.91 5.70 29.72
CA ASN A 707 -3.85 6.00 28.28
C ASN A 707 -2.41 6.07 27.76
N GLN A 708 -1.43 5.62 28.55
CA GLN A 708 -0.02 5.69 28.19
C GLN A 708 0.66 4.37 28.52
N VAL A 709 1.58 3.99 27.64
CA VAL A 709 2.41 2.82 27.83
C VAL A 709 3.86 3.13 27.54
N LYS A 710 4.74 2.32 28.10
CA LYS A 710 6.18 2.44 27.97
C LYS A 710 6.73 1.25 27.19
N VAL A 711 7.57 1.53 26.20
CA VAL A 711 8.36 0.50 25.53
C VAL A 711 9.46 0.04 26.48
N ALA A 712 9.54 -1.26 26.74
CA ALA A 712 10.54 -1.84 27.62
C ALA A 712 11.23 -2.99 26.90
N ALA A 713 12.55 -3.05 26.95
CA ALA A 713 13.27 -4.16 26.39
C ALA A 713 13.14 -5.41 27.27
N ARG A 714 13.02 -6.58 26.65
CA ARG A 714 12.87 -7.86 27.38
C ARG A 714 14.14 -8.17 28.13
N TRP A 715 14.06 -8.44 29.43
CA TRP A 715 15.25 -8.69 30.25
C TRP A 715 16.05 -9.92 29.83
N ILE A 716 15.38 -10.94 29.29
CA ILE A 716 15.99 -12.20 28.86
C ILE A 716 15.67 -12.37 27.38
N ILE A 717 16.69 -12.61 26.54
CA ILE A 717 16.46 -12.97 25.14
C ILE A 717 15.71 -14.31 25.10
N PRO A 718 14.68 -14.48 24.24
CA PRO A 718 13.97 -15.76 24.13
C PRO A 718 14.92 -16.96 23.98
N GLU A 719 14.71 -18.01 24.78
CA GLU A 719 15.64 -19.16 24.98
C GLU A 719 15.72 -20.13 23.77
N ILE A 720 15.97 -19.64 22.55
CA ILE A 720 16.25 -20.53 21.41
C ILE A 720 17.69 -21.08 21.47
N VAL A 721 18.64 -20.36 22.10
CA VAL A 721 20.05 -20.79 22.19
C VAL A 721 20.57 -20.74 23.63
N LYS A 722 20.92 -21.91 24.20
CA LYS A 722 21.43 -22.10 25.57
C LYS A 722 22.84 -21.52 25.78
N TYR A 723 23.02 -20.20 25.70
CA TYR A 723 24.31 -19.57 25.95
C TYR A 723 24.22 -18.35 26.88
N LYS A 724 24.56 -18.56 28.17
CA LYS A 724 24.55 -17.51 29.21
C LYS A 724 25.43 -16.29 28.89
N GLN A 725 26.39 -16.41 27.97
CA GLN A 725 27.29 -15.30 27.61
C GLN A 725 26.67 -14.34 26.59
N LEU A 726 25.81 -14.83 25.70
CA LEU A 726 25.09 -13.98 24.74
C LEU A 726 24.14 -13.03 25.48
N ASN A 727 23.48 -13.51 26.52
CA ASN A 727 22.63 -12.69 27.39
C ASN A 727 23.41 -11.52 28.03
N LYS A 728 24.72 -11.68 28.32
CA LYS A 728 25.54 -10.58 28.85
C LYS A 728 25.90 -9.54 27.80
N ILE A 729 26.10 -9.96 26.54
CA ILE A 729 26.34 -9.03 25.42
C ILE A 729 25.07 -8.24 25.14
N TYR A 730 23.93 -8.92 25.11
CA TYR A 730 22.61 -8.31 25.00
C TYR A 730 22.35 -7.27 26.10
N HIS A 731 22.60 -7.59 27.38
CA HIS A 731 22.54 -6.59 28.45
C HIS A 731 23.52 -5.42 28.27
N GLY A 732 24.63 -5.64 27.56
CA GLY A 732 25.52 -4.56 27.15
C GLY A 732 24.87 -3.61 26.13
N ILE A 733 24.17 -4.14 25.13
CA ILE A 733 23.43 -3.35 24.13
C ILE A 733 22.27 -2.61 24.79
N LEU A 734 21.52 -3.29 25.66
CA LEU A 734 20.47 -2.68 26.50
C LEU A 734 20.97 -1.46 27.27
N SER A 735 22.18 -1.54 27.84
CA SER A 735 22.73 -0.47 28.68
C SER A 735 23.13 0.81 27.92
N VAL A 736 23.16 0.76 26.59
CA VAL A 736 23.47 1.90 25.72
C VAL A 736 22.27 2.37 24.89
N ASP A 737 21.09 1.78 25.11
CA ASP A 737 19.83 2.14 24.43
C ASP A 737 19.84 2.01 22.90
N GLU A 738 20.64 1.08 22.37
CA GLU A 738 20.77 0.85 20.93
C GLU A 738 19.93 -0.35 20.45
N LEU A 739 19.02 -0.87 21.29
CA LEU A 739 18.24 -2.07 20.95
C LEU A 739 17.12 -1.76 19.93
N GLY A 740 16.62 -0.52 19.92
CA GLY A 740 15.63 -0.06 18.94
C GLY A 740 16.09 -0.21 17.49
N ASN A 741 17.40 -0.23 17.24
CA ASN A 741 18.00 -0.38 15.92
C ASN A 741 17.98 -1.81 15.36
N PHE A 742 17.41 -2.78 16.10
CA PHE A 742 17.27 -4.15 15.64
C PHE A 742 15.79 -4.48 15.51
N ASN A 743 15.26 -4.63 14.30
CA ASN A 743 13.97 -5.28 14.14
C ASN A 743 14.14 -6.79 14.12
N VAL A 744 13.63 -7.39 15.19
CA VAL A 744 13.55 -8.82 15.36
C VAL A 744 12.09 -9.11 15.68
N ASP A 745 11.26 -9.32 14.67
CA ASP A 745 9.82 -9.56 14.78
C ASP A 745 9.42 -11.02 14.50
N ASP A 746 10.33 -11.81 13.94
CA ASP A 746 10.16 -13.24 13.69
C ASP A 746 11.33 -14.09 14.25
N ASP A 747 11.18 -15.41 14.16
CA ASP A 747 12.16 -16.35 14.71
C ASP A 747 13.42 -16.48 13.82
N GLU A 748 13.33 -16.14 12.53
CA GLU A 748 14.46 -16.13 11.60
C GLU A 748 15.39 -14.95 11.89
N LYS A 749 14.82 -13.74 11.99
CA LYS A 749 15.52 -12.53 12.44
C LYS A 749 16.07 -12.70 13.85
N LEU A 750 15.36 -13.40 14.74
CA LEU A 750 15.86 -13.69 16.08
C LEU A 750 17.08 -14.62 16.03
N SER A 751 17.05 -15.63 15.16
CA SER A 751 18.20 -16.51 14.93
C SER A 751 19.39 -15.73 14.38
N THR A 752 19.17 -14.84 13.41
CA THR A 752 20.21 -13.96 12.84
C THR A 752 20.79 -13.02 13.91
N PHE A 753 19.95 -12.38 14.72
CA PHE A 753 20.39 -11.54 15.84
C PHE A 753 21.23 -12.32 16.85
N LEU A 754 20.80 -13.53 17.23
CA LEU A 754 21.57 -14.42 18.10
C LEU A 754 22.90 -14.85 17.48
N GLY A 755 22.94 -15.07 16.17
CA GLY A 755 24.16 -15.28 15.39
C GLY A 755 25.12 -14.11 15.49
N TYR A 756 24.62 -12.88 15.28
CA TYR A 756 25.41 -11.66 15.43
C TYR A 756 25.99 -11.50 16.85
N LEU A 757 25.19 -11.74 17.89
CA LEU A 757 25.69 -11.75 19.27
C LEU A 757 26.77 -12.82 19.48
N ASN A 758 26.63 -13.98 18.83
CA ASN A 758 27.62 -15.04 18.87
C ASN A 758 28.91 -14.63 18.16
N ASP A 759 28.83 -13.96 17.01
CA ASP A 759 30.00 -13.47 16.28
C ASP A 759 30.76 -12.41 17.10
N ILE A 760 30.06 -11.50 17.79
CA ILE A 760 30.68 -10.59 18.77
C ILE A 760 31.39 -11.38 19.88
N TYR A 761 30.75 -12.44 20.38
CA TYR A 761 31.32 -13.28 21.42
C TYR A 761 32.58 -14.03 20.94
N THR A 762 32.53 -14.68 19.78
CA THR A 762 33.61 -15.51 19.23
C THR A 762 34.72 -14.71 18.55
N GLY A 763 34.41 -13.51 18.04
CA GLY A 763 35.36 -12.60 17.39
C GLY A 763 36.23 -11.80 18.37
N ASN A 764 35.94 -11.84 19.67
CA ASN A 764 36.73 -11.15 20.68
C ASN A 764 38.02 -11.93 21.04
N PRO A 765 39.22 -11.31 21.08
CA PRO A 765 40.46 -11.98 21.49
C PRO A 765 40.38 -12.72 22.85
N TYR A 766 39.48 -12.32 23.75
CA TYR A 766 39.25 -12.99 25.03
C TYR A 766 38.53 -14.35 24.90
N SER A 767 37.67 -14.58 23.89
CA SER A 767 37.06 -15.91 23.68
C SER A 767 38.07 -16.88 23.06
N TYR A 768 38.90 -16.41 22.12
CA TYR A 768 40.06 -17.16 21.61
C TYR A 768 40.97 -17.63 22.74
N SER A 769 41.34 -16.75 23.70
CA SER A 769 42.20 -17.13 24.83
C SER A 769 41.53 -18.12 25.80
N SER A 770 40.22 -18.04 26.02
CA SER A 770 39.44 -18.99 26.82
C SER A 770 39.38 -20.37 26.16
N GLU A 771 39.17 -20.42 24.85
CA GLU A 771 39.08 -21.66 24.09
C GLU A 771 40.46 -22.31 23.88
N LEU A 772 41.51 -21.52 23.62
CA LEU A 772 42.91 -21.96 23.68
C LEU A 772 43.29 -22.41 25.10
N SER A 773 42.79 -21.76 26.15
CA SER A 773 43.01 -22.22 27.53
C SER A 773 42.30 -23.53 27.82
N ARG A 774 41.07 -23.75 27.31
CA ARG A 774 40.38 -25.06 27.41
C ARG A 774 41.08 -26.14 26.60
N LYS A 775 41.51 -25.86 25.37
CA LYS A 775 42.31 -26.79 24.56
C LYS A 775 43.66 -27.09 25.21
N SER A 776 44.33 -26.08 25.76
CA SER A 776 45.58 -26.26 26.50
C SER A 776 45.35 -27.07 27.77
N ALA A 777 44.34 -26.77 28.58
CA ALA A 777 43.99 -27.55 29.77
C ALA A 777 43.60 -29.00 29.43
N GLY A 778 42.93 -29.22 28.28
CA GLY A 778 42.65 -30.55 27.74
C GLY A 778 43.92 -31.31 27.33
N MET A 779 44.85 -30.66 26.62
CA MET A 779 46.16 -31.23 26.30
C MET A 779 46.99 -31.52 27.55
N PHE A 780 46.95 -30.64 28.56
CA PHE A 780 47.63 -30.85 29.84
C PHE A 780 47.01 -31.98 30.66
N ARG A 781 45.69 -32.20 30.59
CA ARG A 781 45.05 -33.34 31.25
C ARG A 781 45.65 -34.65 30.75
N ASP A 782 45.78 -34.80 29.44
CA ASP A 782 46.29 -36.03 28.83
C ASP A 782 47.82 -36.20 29.12
N ILE A 783 48.60 -35.11 29.13
CA ILE A 783 50.04 -35.12 29.49
C ILE A 783 50.28 -35.45 30.98
N VAL A 784 49.41 -34.97 31.88
CA VAL A 784 49.53 -35.18 33.33
C VAL A 784 49.04 -36.58 33.74
N THR A 785 48.07 -37.17 33.03
CA THR A 785 47.62 -38.54 33.33
C THR A 785 48.57 -39.64 32.82
N GLU A 786 49.36 -39.39 31.78
CA GLU A 786 50.28 -40.40 31.22
C GLU A 786 51.66 -40.45 31.88
N ASN A 787 52.01 -39.48 32.74
CA ASN A 787 53.32 -39.41 33.38
C ASN A 787 53.23 -39.69 34.88
N ILE A 788 53.35 -40.97 35.25
CA ILE A 788 53.59 -41.39 36.64
C ILE A 788 55.05 -41.06 37.00
N PHE A 789 55.34 -39.81 37.35
CA PHE A 789 56.60 -39.46 38.00
C PHE A 789 56.47 -39.69 39.50
N LYS A 790 57.11 -40.76 40.00
CA LYS A 790 57.27 -40.98 41.43
C LYS A 790 58.35 -40.03 41.97
N PRO A 791 58.09 -39.27 43.05
CA PRO A 791 59.13 -38.48 43.70
C PRO A 791 60.18 -39.40 44.35
N GLU A 792 61.45 -39.01 44.30
CA GLU A 792 62.49 -39.65 45.09
C GLU A 792 62.23 -39.44 46.59
N THR A 793 62.52 -40.46 47.40
CA THR A 793 62.28 -40.45 48.85
C THR A 793 62.97 -39.25 49.51
N ASN A 794 62.19 -38.49 50.30
CA ASN A 794 62.59 -37.27 51.04
C ASN A 794 62.85 -36.00 50.23
N LYS A 795 62.35 -35.88 48.99
CA LYS A 795 62.33 -34.61 48.24
C LYS A 795 60.90 -34.10 48.02
N TRP A 796 60.74 -32.79 48.07
CA TRP A 796 59.48 -32.10 47.76
C TRP A 796 59.40 -31.90 46.25
N MET A 797 58.25 -32.16 45.65
CA MET A 797 57.98 -31.88 44.23
C MET A 797 57.11 -30.63 44.15
N ILE A 798 57.62 -29.57 43.51
CA ILE A 798 56.90 -28.29 43.35
C ILE A 798 56.56 -28.10 41.86
N TYR A 799 55.28 -27.95 41.54
CA TYR A 799 54.83 -27.67 40.17
C TYR A 799 54.61 -26.16 39.97
N GLY A 800 55.25 -25.58 38.94
CA GLY A 800 54.98 -24.22 38.51
C GLY A 800 55.49 -23.96 37.09
N GLY A 801 54.69 -23.25 36.28
CA GLY A 801 55.07 -22.77 34.96
C GLY A 801 54.75 -21.27 34.83
N LEU A 802 55.66 -20.50 34.24
CA LEU A 802 55.46 -19.08 33.90
C LEU A 802 55.30 -18.94 32.39
N THR A 803 54.29 -18.18 31.97
CA THR A 803 54.03 -17.87 30.55
C THR A 803 54.68 -16.55 30.14
N HIS A 804 55.39 -16.53 29.00
CA HIS A 804 55.72 -15.33 28.25
C HIS A 804 54.96 -15.27 26.92
N VAL A 805 54.72 -14.05 26.44
CA VAL A 805 53.78 -13.67 25.35
C VAL A 805 54.19 -14.16 23.96
N ASP A 806 55.45 -14.54 23.75
CA ASP A 806 55.92 -15.05 22.46
C ASP A 806 56.02 -16.57 22.53
N GLY A 807 55.08 -17.27 21.89
CA GLY A 807 54.84 -18.71 21.98
C GLY A 807 56.00 -19.63 21.56
N GLY A 808 57.07 -19.63 22.35
CA GLY A 808 58.18 -20.58 22.30
C GLY A 808 58.27 -21.39 23.59
N THR A 809 58.08 -22.70 23.48
CA THR A 809 58.31 -23.68 24.56
C THR A 809 59.80 -23.77 24.89
N LYS A 810 60.32 -22.88 25.75
CA LYS A 810 61.74 -23.00 26.18
C LYS A 810 62.05 -22.96 27.66
N ASP A 811 61.12 -22.62 28.55
CA ASP A 811 61.43 -22.63 29.98
C ASP A 811 60.53 -23.60 30.76
N THR A 812 61.00 -24.84 30.89
CA THR A 812 60.54 -25.78 31.92
C THR A 812 61.58 -25.78 33.03
N TYR A 813 61.23 -25.29 34.22
CA TYR A 813 62.09 -25.47 35.40
C TYR A 813 61.83 -26.86 35.99
N TYR A 814 62.89 -27.66 36.11
CA TYR A 814 62.91 -28.86 36.93
C TYR A 814 63.66 -28.54 38.22
N GLY A 815 62.94 -28.60 39.35
CA GLY A 815 63.46 -28.49 40.71
C GLY A 815 62.63 -29.34 41.65
#